data_AF-A0A9P8SVR5-F1
#
_entry.id   AF-A0A9P8SVR5-F1
#
_cell.length_a   1.000
_cell.length_b   1.000
_cell.length_c   1.000
_cell.angle_alpha   90.00
_cell.angle_beta   90.00
_cell.angle_gamma   90.00
#
_symmetry.space_group_name_H-M   'P 1'
#
loop_
_entity.id
_entity.type
_entity.pdbx_description
1 polymer ?
#
loop_
_entity_poly.entity_id
_entity_poly.type
_entity_poly.pdbx_seq_one_letter_code
_entity_poly.pdbx_strand_id
1 'polypeptide(L)'
;MASPPPVSTATATATGSSHHFPNDSVLKYSHIGQTEKYVFSAFAGVVWYNAIELIVLCLTTFKRYRGCYFWSLLLASISLTTYILGFFFFFFLSMSVTPYVAVAFIVPSWCVMITGHSLVLWSRLHLVMQRPKVLRAILVMIIVNAITMQIPITVLLFGAVSAHPKVFTRGYNVMERIQLIVFAVQECIISSTYVYETIKMLRLRPPEARHRRMLLQLLVINIVILVLDVAVIGTQYAGYYPVQVMFKPVAYSIKFKLEYAILGRLIQIAKGEGLDREQVSSSVQGFQSCLSDQTATVGNGSLSSPRPPPDSPGTVQAYIEPGGIQAGLRAASGRDRVWITAFIAVLCIITLTNWDFQVSALSGIPVVGLLVIYLALTRPTKCGESPSPRRPIATGLVIRPLAFRVVVTLLAVLGVEIALFGPPGTTIVGIILTGVAKSLMWHFLLQTAEHCSWSVTAAIGTFSIVATRNPFILTSNVQAFSHLIASLLALGQVISFLPDKAKCKSALWICIAVYLVPYLFNNYSIHVAKSSVTQSSTHPIDLLRQDAKANFQALLERQSTSYAAACEEYRRRYGMEPPPGFEGWYNFAKAHQSPIIDDFDVIYERVSPFWSISGVEVTETISRLQETLNSDVCVCTFSAAEARTSCSHPHRSVDRNIQGFLNAVLADLRGLLPDIRFLVNHLDEPRVLLPPSSERPGSLNMTNYSRRPVWDTVTKPCSSADRKKVDRPKVQTFGLPFVTDHHSAIDLCRHPEYRDSHGLLISPTSFPLIEGLVPILATGSLSTMGDILYPSPAYLEPEFEYVAAKDGSWDSKHTNLYWAGSTTGAFAVKNDWQSFHRERFVKLAQNLGNGLHSYLREGKGVVNLVKSSFLNSRLFDVAFTRILQCETRYCRDQRALFRIRSWADRDEALRSRLVFDIDGNGISGRYYKLLASKSAPLKQTLLREWHDDRLLPWVHYIPVSQSMTELPEMVMYFTSEAGQKCAQEIAEQGQDWFSKAIRKEDMTIYMYRVLLELARLQDPERPANKS
;
A
#
# COMPACT_ATOMS: atom_id res chain seq x y z
N MET A 1 32.00 0.80 61.68
CA MET A 1 32.86 1.82 61.06
C MET A 1 32.85 1.53 59.57
N ALA A 2 32.17 2.33 58.73
CA ALA A 2 32.52 3.71 58.33
C ALA A 2 33.55 3.71 57.18
N SER A 3 33.03 3.74 55.94
CA SER A 3 33.80 4.13 54.74
C SER A 3 34.21 5.61 54.85
N PRO A 4 35.29 6.04 54.18
CA PRO A 4 35.10 6.87 52.98
C PRO A 4 36.11 6.43 51.86
N PRO A 5 36.51 7.22 50.82
CA PRO A 5 36.50 6.68 49.45
C PRO A 5 37.82 6.87 48.66
N PRO A 6 37.84 6.54 47.36
CA PRO A 6 38.69 7.22 46.38
C PRO A 6 37.88 8.06 45.37
N VAL A 7 38.52 9.13 44.88
CA VAL A 7 37.95 10.21 44.05
C VAL A 7 37.76 9.78 42.57
N SER A 8 36.75 10.35 41.92
CA SER A 8 36.44 10.17 40.50
C SER A 8 37.01 11.27 39.58
N THR A 9 37.68 10.87 38.50
CA THR A 9 37.92 11.70 37.30
C THR A 9 37.65 10.84 36.05
N ALA A 10 36.46 10.88 35.45
CA ALA A 10 35.92 11.96 34.61
C ALA A 10 36.43 11.94 33.15
N THR A 11 36.02 10.93 32.39
CA THR A 11 35.93 10.96 30.92
C THR A 11 34.48 10.75 30.51
N ALA A 12 33.87 11.76 29.87
CA ALA A 12 32.44 11.76 29.59
C ALA A 12 32.12 11.19 28.19
N THR A 13 31.48 10.04 28.15
CA THR A 13 30.69 9.58 26.99
C THR A 13 29.22 9.49 27.41
N ALA A 14 28.38 10.36 26.86
CA ALA A 14 27.01 10.51 27.31
C ALA A 14 26.13 9.33 26.85
N THR A 15 25.84 8.40 27.76
CA THR A 15 24.82 7.37 27.57
C THR A 15 23.45 8.03 27.44
N GLY A 16 22.93 8.13 26.21
CA GLY A 16 21.58 8.65 25.95
C GLY A 16 20.50 7.72 26.50
N SER A 17 20.09 7.95 27.74
CA SER A 17 19.07 7.14 28.43
C SER A 17 17.73 7.21 27.70
N SER A 18 17.30 6.09 27.12
CA SER A 18 16.00 5.95 26.48
C SER A 18 14.88 6.02 27.52
N HIS A 19 14.33 7.22 27.75
CA HIS A 19 13.18 7.42 28.62
C HIS A 19 11.96 6.63 28.11
N HIS A 20 11.72 5.48 28.72
CA HIS A 20 10.62 4.59 28.38
C HIS A 20 9.31 5.13 28.99
N PHE A 21 8.64 6.03 28.27
CA PHE A 21 7.43 6.70 28.75
C PHE A 21 6.23 5.74 28.85
N PRO A 22 5.41 5.81 29.91
CA PRO A 22 4.24 4.94 30.07
C PRO A 22 3.19 5.12 28.97
N ASN A 23 2.53 4.01 28.63
CA ASN A 23 1.48 3.86 27.61
C ASN A 23 0.25 4.78 27.74
N ASP A 24 0.12 5.50 28.87
CA ASP A 24 -1.04 6.31 29.27
C ASP A 24 -0.76 7.82 29.21
N SER A 25 0.26 8.27 28.48
CA SER A 25 0.73 9.66 28.44
C SER A 25 0.35 10.39 27.14
N VAL A 26 0.11 11.71 27.20
CA VAL A 26 -0.15 12.55 26.01
C VAL A 26 1.02 12.49 25.00
N LEU A 27 2.24 12.24 25.49
CA LEU A 27 3.44 12.03 24.68
C LEU A 27 3.34 10.81 23.73
N LYS A 28 2.40 9.88 23.93
CA LYS A 28 2.12 8.80 22.96
C LYS A 28 1.79 9.33 21.56
N TYR A 29 1.23 10.54 21.47
CA TYR A 29 0.89 11.21 20.21
C TYR A 29 2.04 12.03 19.59
N SER A 30 3.28 11.95 20.09
CA SER A 30 4.44 12.55 19.40
C SER A 30 4.98 11.66 18.26
N HIS A 31 4.79 10.33 18.36
CA HIS A 31 5.21 9.35 17.38
C HIS A 31 4.13 9.13 16.31
N ILE A 32 4.03 10.10 15.40
CA ILE A 32 3.00 10.18 14.35
C ILE A 32 3.46 9.48 13.06
N GLY A 33 2.52 8.82 12.37
CA GLY A 33 2.76 8.13 11.10
C GLY A 33 3.12 9.08 9.95
N GLN A 34 3.84 8.59 8.94
CA GLN A 34 4.34 9.44 7.85
C GLN A 34 3.22 10.16 7.08
N THR A 35 2.08 9.48 6.84
CA THR A 35 0.89 10.08 6.21
C THR A 35 0.30 11.22 7.04
N GLU A 36 0.20 11.04 8.35
CA GLU A 36 -0.36 12.03 9.27
C GLU A 36 0.55 13.26 9.38
N LYS A 37 1.88 13.08 9.36
CA LYS A 37 2.86 14.18 9.26
C LYS A 37 2.61 15.05 8.02
N TYR A 38 2.33 14.48 6.86
CA TYR A 38 1.99 15.26 5.66
C TYR A 38 0.65 16.02 5.80
N VAL A 39 -0.38 15.42 6.41
CA VAL A 39 -1.65 16.11 6.71
C VAL A 39 -1.41 17.29 7.65
N PHE A 40 -0.53 17.13 8.65
CA PHE A 40 -0.23 18.17 9.62
C PHE A 40 0.55 19.33 8.99
N SER A 41 1.52 19.05 8.11
CA SER A 41 2.20 20.09 7.32
C SER A 41 1.23 20.85 6.41
N ALA A 42 0.26 20.17 5.79
CA ALA A 42 -0.76 20.82 4.97
C ALA A 42 -1.68 21.74 5.80
N PHE A 43 -2.16 21.28 6.96
CA PHE A 43 -2.96 22.10 7.87
C PHE A 43 -2.16 23.29 8.43
N ALA A 44 -0.90 23.09 8.83
CA ALA A 44 0.00 24.16 9.27
C ALA A 44 0.17 25.25 8.19
N GLY A 45 0.40 24.86 6.94
CA GLY A 45 0.51 25.80 5.82
C GLY A 45 -0.76 26.62 5.58
N VAL A 46 -1.95 26.00 5.65
CA VAL A 46 -3.24 26.69 5.54
C VAL A 46 -3.44 27.70 6.69
N VAL A 47 -3.11 27.31 7.92
CA VAL A 47 -3.23 28.21 9.08
C VAL A 47 -2.27 29.40 8.97
N TRP A 48 -0.99 29.16 8.69
CA TRP A 48 0.00 30.24 8.55
C TRP A 48 -0.36 31.21 7.42
N TYR A 49 -0.77 30.71 6.25
CA TYR A 49 -1.25 31.56 5.16
C TYR A 49 -2.44 32.44 5.60
N ASN A 50 -3.47 31.82 6.20
CA ASN A 50 -4.65 32.55 6.66
C ASN A 50 -4.34 33.58 7.76
N ALA A 51 -3.45 33.24 8.69
CA ALA A 51 -3.06 34.09 9.81
C ALA A 51 -2.20 35.28 9.36
N ILE A 52 -1.19 35.04 8.52
CA ILE A 52 -0.32 36.11 7.99
C ILE A 52 -1.13 37.10 7.15
N GLU A 53 -2.02 36.61 6.27
CA GLU A 53 -2.92 37.47 5.50
C GLU A 53 -3.83 38.31 6.40
N LEU A 54 -4.40 37.72 7.46
CA LEU A 54 -5.21 38.44 8.45
C LEU A 54 -4.42 39.52 9.20
N ILE A 55 -3.18 39.23 9.62
CA ILE A 55 -2.30 40.19 10.30
C ILE A 55 -2.01 41.39 9.37
N VAL A 56 -1.64 41.12 8.13
CA VAL A 56 -1.39 42.16 7.12
C VAL A 56 -2.66 42.99 6.85
N LEU A 57 -3.82 42.35 6.69
CA LEU A 57 -5.10 43.02 6.48
C LEU A 57 -5.49 43.90 7.68
N CYS A 58 -5.27 43.44 8.92
CA CYS A 58 -5.54 44.20 10.13
C CYS A 58 -4.64 45.45 10.22
N LEU A 59 -3.35 45.30 9.99
CA LEU A 59 -2.38 46.41 10.08
C LEU A 59 -2.56 47.43 8.94
N THR A 60 -2.96 46.99 7.73
CA THR A 60 -3.14 47.89 6.57
C THR A 60 -4.50 48.59 6.52
N THR A 61 -5.57 47.98 7.05
CA THR A 61 -6.94 48.48 6.85
C THR A 61 -7.45 49.36 8.00
N PHE A 62 -6.98 49.15 9.23
CA PHE A 62 -7.46 49.91 10.40
C PHE A 62 -6.71 51.23 10.59
N LYS A 63 -7.29 52.36 10.17
CA LYS A 63 -6.71 53.70 10.37
C LYS A 63 -6.55 54.17 11.84
N ARG A 64 -7.00 53.40 12.85
CA ARG A 64 -6.90 53.73 14.29
C ARG A 64 -6.81 52.47 15.17
N TYR A 65 -5.63 52.20 15.73
CA TYR A 65 -5.31 51.00 16.52
C TYR A 65 -5.78 51.06 18.00
N ARG A 66 -7.01 51.51 18.27
CA ARG A 66 -7.54 51.73 19.64
C ARG A 66 -8.82 50.97 20.00
N GLY A 67 -9.34 50.12 19.11
CA GLY A 67 -10.58 49.36 19.34
C GLY A 67 -10.37 47.96 19.91
N CYS A 68 -11.27 47.48 20.77
CA CYS A 68 -11.27 46.11 21.30
C CYS A 68 -11.26 45.07 20.16
N TYR A 69 -12.15 45.21 19.17
CA TYR A 69 -12.18 44.37 17.96
C TYR A 69 -10.80 44.22 17.28
N PHE A 70 -10.07 45.33 17.10
CA PHE A 70 -8.77 45.33 16.42
C PHE A 70 -7.74 44.52 17.21
N TRP A 71 -7.61 44.79 18.51
CA TRP A 71 -6.64 44.08 19.36
C TRP A 71 -7.01 42.60 19.54
N SER A 72 -8.28 42.27 19.70
CA SER A 72 -8.74 40.88 19.78
C SER A 72 -8.47 40.11 18.48
N LEU A 73 -8.76 40.69 17.31
CA LEU A 73 -8.53 40.04 16.01
C LEU A 73 -7.03 39.91 15.70
N LEU A 74 -6.23 40.95 15.96
CA LEU A 74 -4.79 40.94 15.71
C LEU A 74 -4.07 39.92 16.61
N LEU A 75 -4.30 39.95 17.92
CA LEU A 75 -3.66 39.03 18.87
C LEU A 75 -4.09 37.58 18.62
N ALA A 76 -5.36 37.34 18.30
CA ALA A 76 -5.83 36.00 17.94
C ALA A 76 -5.22 35.49 16.62
N SER A 77 -5.05 36.36 15.62
CA SER A 77 -4.38 36.01 14.36
C SER A 77 -2.89 35.70 14.57
N ILE A 78 -2.19 36.46 15.41
CA ILE A 78 -0.81 36.15 15.81
C ILE A 78 -0.73 34.81 16.56
N SER A 79 -1.69 34.55 17.45
CA SER A 79 -1.73 33.32 18.25
C SER A 79 -1.88 32.03 17.43
N LEU A 80 -2.51 32.08 16.24
CA LEU A 80 -2.57 30.94 15.33
C LEU A 80 -1.18 30.51 14.85
N THR A 81 -0.32 31.47 14.52
CA THR A 81 1.05 31.21 14.04
C THR A 81 1.90 30.56 15.13
N THR A 82 1.83 31.08 16.36
CA THR A 82 2.59 30.56 17.52
C THR A 82 2.04 29.24 18.07
N TYR A 83 0.73 29.01 18.00
CA TYR A 83 0.11 27.71 18.33
C TYR A 83 0.60 26.60 17.39
N ILE A 84 0.60 26.84 16.07
CA ILE A 84 1.13 25.91 15.07
C ILE A 84 2.64 25.69 15.26
N LEU A 85 3.41 26.73 15.58
CA LEU A 85 4.84 26.60 15.88
C LEU A 85 5.10 25.71 17.11
N GLY A 86 4.27 25.82 18.16
CA GLY A 86 4.32 24.94 19.32
C GLY A 86 4.08 23.47 18.97
N PHE A 87 3.09 23.18 18.11
CA PHE A 87 2.87 21.81 17.60
C PHE A 87 3.94 21.33 16.62
N PHE A 88 4.57 22.24 15.86
CA PHE A 88 5.74 21.90 15.06
C PHE A 88 6.90 21.42 15.94
N PHE A 89 7.18 22.11 17.05
CA PHE A 89 8.14 21.61 18.05
C PHE A 89 7.71 20.25 18.64
N PHE A 90 6.43 20.08 19.00
CA PHE A 90 5.92 18.85 19.62
C PHE A 90 5.97 17.61 18.70
N PHE A 91 5.79 17.78 17.38
CA PHE A 91 5.67 16.67 16.42
C PHE A 91 6.88 16.43 15.51
N PHE A 92 7.68 17.47 15.23
CA PHE A 92 8.83 17.38 14.29
C PHE A 92 10.19 17.57 14.95
N LEU A 93 10.26 18.23 16.12
CA LEU A 93 11.52 18.51 16.83
C LEU A 93 11.56 17.92 18.25
N SER A 94 10.68 16.96 18.56
CA SER A 94 10.59 16.28 19.86
C SER A 94 11.85 15.50 20.28
N MET A 95 12.75 15.22 19.33
CA MET A 95 14.08 14.62 19.60
C MET A 95 15.17 15.65 19.92
N SER A 96 14.86 16.95 19.85
CA SER A 96 15.83 18.05 20.00
C SER A 96 15.35 19.19 20.91
N VAL A 97 14.05 19.24 21.22
CA VAL A 97 13.41 20.28 22.03
C VAL A 97 12.59 19.59 23.12
N THR A 98 12.72 20.03 24.38
CA THR A 98 11.97 19.42 25.48
C THR A 98 10.47 19.68 25.33
N PRO A 99 9.59 18.70 25.59
CA PRO A 99 8.14 18.87 25.42
C PRO A 99 7.53 20.05 26.20
N TYR A 100 8.14 20.47 27.32
CA TYR A 100 7.74 21.67 28.06
C TYR A 100 7.82 22.96 27.22
N VAL A 101 8.84 23.11 26.36
CA VAL A 101 8.98 24.28 25.47
C VAL A 101 7.84 24.29 24.46
N ALA A 102 7.51 23.13 23.88
CA ALA A 102 6.37 23.01 22.97
C ALA A 102 5.04 23.36 23.66
N VAL A 103 4.78 22.85 24.88
CA VAL A 103 3.58 23.20 25.66
C VAL A 103 3.56 24.70 26.02
N ALA A 104 4.71 25.30 26.32
CA ALA A 104 4.83 26.74 26.60
C ALA A 104 4.50 27.64 25.38
N PHE A 105 4.67 27.16 24.15
CA PHE A 105 4.13 27.82 22.95
C PHE A 105 2.64 27.52 22.74
N ILE A 106 2.22 26.26 22.94
CA ILE A 106 0.84 25.81 22.69
C ILE A 106 -0.16 26.51 23.60
N VAL A 107 0.06 26.50 24.92
CA VAL A 107 -0.96 26.91 25.91
C VAL A 107 -1.32 28.40 25.84
N PRO A 108 -0.37 29.37 25.90
CA PRO A 108 -0.72 30.79 25.87
C PRO A 108 -1.38 31.18 24.54
N SER A 109 -0.85 30.64 23.44
CA SER A 109 -1.40 30.85 22.09
C SER A 109 -2.81 30.28 21.97
N TRP A 110 -3.07 29.10 22.52
CA TRP A 110 -4.41 28.52 22.57
C TRP A 110 -5.39 29.39 23.36
N CYS A 111 -4.98 29.88 24.54
CA CYS A 111 -5.83 30.72 25.37
C CYS A 111 -6.27 32.00 24.64
N VAL A 112 -5.30 32.68 23.99
CA VAL A 112 -5.52 33.89 23.20
C VAL A 112 -6.37 33.63 21.95
N MET A 113 -6.19 32.49 21.27
CA MET A 113 -7.01 32.12 20.10
C MET A 113 -8.51 32.02 20.45
N ILE A 114 -8.86 31.27 21.50
CA ILE A 114 -10.26 30.98 21.83
C ILE A 114 -10.98 32.20 22.45
N THR A 115 -10.32 32.88 23.39
CA THR A 115 -10.89 34.12 23.98
C THR A 115 -10.91 35.26 22.97
N GLY A 116 -9.87 35.41 22.16
CA GLY A 116 -9.80 36.41 21.11
C GLY A 116 -10.93 36.26 20.09
N HIS A 117 -11.26 35.03 19.67
CA HIS A 117 -12.43 34.78 18.82
C HIS A 117 -13.74 35.18 19.50
N SER A 118 -13.94 34.79 20.76
CA SER A 118 -15.12 35.14 21.54
C SER A 118 -15.27 36.66 21.73
N LEU A 119 -14.16 37.39 21.91
CA LEU A 119 -14.12 38.84 22.03
C LEU A 119 -14.33 39.57 20.69
N VAL A 120 -13.86 39.02 19.56
CA VAL A 120 -14.20 39.51 18.21
C VAL A 120 -15.71 39.42 17.98
N LEU A 121 -16.31 38.26 18.23
CA LEU A 121 -17.76 38.04 18.12
C LEU A 121 -18.56 38.98 19.04
N TRP A 122 -18.12 39.15 20.29
CA TRP A 122 -18.76 40.06 21.25
C TRP A 122 -18.64 41.54 20.85
N SER A 123 -17.44 41.98 20.44
CA SER A 123 -17.20 43.36 20.00
C SER A 123 -17.93 43.68 18.70
N ARG A 124 -18.25 42.67 17.88
CA ARG A 124 -19.17 42.79 16.73
C ARG A 124 -20.64 42.85 17.18
N LEU A 125 -21.06 42.02 18.13
CA LEU A 125 -22.43 42.04 18.66
C LEU A 125 -22.78 43.40 19.28
N HIS A 126 -21.81 44.08 19.91
CA HIS A 126 -21.94 45.47 20.38
C HIS A 126 -22.41 46.45 19.28
N LEU A 127 -22.07 46.21 18.00
CA LEU A 127 -22.44 47.10 16.89
C LEU A 127 -23.90 46.91 16.43
N VAL A 128 -24.55 45.81 16.84
CA VAL A 128 -25.90 45.42 16.40
C VAL A 128 -26.90 45.39 17.55
N MET A 129 -26.48 45.04 18.77
CA MET A 129 -27.35 44.90 19.93
C MET A 129 -27.34 46.13 20.84
N GLN A 130 -28.45 46.87 20.88
CA GLN A 130 -28.64 48.06 21.73
C GLN A 130 -29.01 47.74 23.21
N ARG A 131 -28.93 46.48 23.66
CA ARG A 131 -29.32 46.07 25.03
C ARG A 131 -28.08 45.86 25.93
N PRO A 132 -27.62 46.86 26.71
CA PRO A 132 -26.36 46.79 27.45
C PRO A 132 -26.35 45.71 28.55
N LYS A 133 -27.51 45.39 29.15
CA LYS A 133 -27.62 44.30 30.15
C LYS A 133 -27.25 42.93 29.55
N VAL A 134 -27.76 42.62 28.35
CA VAL A 134 -27.47 41.36 27.65
C VAL A 134 -26.02 41.32 27.20
N LEU A 135 -25.51 42.42 26.64
CA LEU A 135 -24.13 42.50 26.18
C LEU A 135 -23.11 42.35 27.33
N ARG A 136 -23.42 42.89 28.52
CA ARG A 136 -22.61 42.66 29.74
C ARG A 136 -22.72 41.22 30.24
N ALA A 137 -23.90 40.60 30.22
CA ALA A 137 -24.06 39.19 30.60
C ALA A 137 -23.25 38.24 29.69
N ILE A 138 -23.22 38.49 28.38
CA ILE A 138 -22.39 37.74 27.44
C ILE A 138 -20.89 37.96 27.72
N LEU A 139 -20.45 39.17 28.06
CA LEU A 139 -19.06 39.43 28.46
C LEU A 139 -18.68 38.67 29.73
N VAL A 140 -19.56 38.66 30.74
CA VAL A 140 -19.36 37.89 31.99
C VAL A 140 -19.27 36.39 31.69
N MET A 141 -20.14 35.84 30.83
CA MET A 141 -20.06 34.46 30.39
C MET A 141 -18.69 34.14 29.75
N ILE A 142 -18.19 34.99 28.85
CA ILE A 142 -16.88 34.81 28.20
C ILE A 142 -15.75 34.80 29.24
N ILE A 143 -15.77 35.72 30.21
CA ILE A 143 -14.75 35.82 31.26
C ILE A 143 -14.80 34.61 32.20
N VAL A 144 -15.99 34.20 32.65
CA VAL A 144 -16.18 33.02 33.53
C VAL A 144 -15.73 31.74 32.83
N ASN A 145 -16.13 31.53 31.57
CA ASN A 145 -15.72 30.35 30.80
C ASN A 145 -14.22 30.35 30.50
N ALA A 146 -13.60 31.51 30.24
CA ALA A 146 -12.15 31.62 30.09
C ALA A 146 -11.43 31.15 31.37
N ILE A 147 -11.78 31.72 32.54
CA ILE A 147 -11.15 31.38 33.81
C ILE A 147 -11.37 29.90 34.17
N THR A 148 -12.63 29.44 34.12
CA THR A 148 -13.00 28.09 34.58
C THR A 148 -12.55 26.97 33.64
N MET A 149 -12.39 27.21 32.34
CA MET A 149 -11.94 26.18 31.39
C MET A 149 -10.42 26.24 31.15
N GLN A 150 -9.83 27.43 31.02
CA GLN A 150 -8.41 27.57 30.62
C GLN A 150 -7.44 27.25 31.75
N ILE A 151 -7.77 27.54 33.01
CA ILE A 151 -6.87 27.26 34.14
C ILE A 151 -6.73 25.74 34.37
N PRO A 152 -7.80 24.93 34.50
CA PRO A 152 -7.64 23.50 34.74
C PRO A 152 -6.96 22.76 33.58
N ILE A 153 -7.31 23.07 32.32
CA ILE A 153 -6.67 22.41 31.17
C ILE A 153 -5.17 22.77 31.04
N THR A 154 -4.78 24.00 31.42
CA THR A 154 -3.37 24.42 31.50
C THR A 154 -2.60 23.56 32.49
N VAL A 155 -3.10 23.47 33.73
CA VAL A 155 -2.48 22.65 34.80
C VAL A 155 -2.42 21.18 34.39
N LEU A 156 -3.49 20.65 33.80
CA LEU A 156 -3.56 19.26 33.34
C LEU A 156 -2.60 18.97 32.17
N LEU A 157 -2.42 19.89 31.22
CA LEU A 157 -1.51 19.68 30.08
C LEU A 157 -0.03 19.77 30.47
N PHE A 158 0.35 20.74 31.31
CA PHE A 158 1.70 20.77 31.88
C PHE A 158 1.97 19.53 32.77
N GLY A 159 0.99 19.12 33.57
CA GLY A 159 1.08 17.89 34.37
C GLY A 159 1.14 16.60 33.54
N ALA A 160 0.48 16.54 32.39
CA ALA A 160 0.51 15.39 31.47
C ALA A 160 1.86 15.21 30.75
N VAL A 161 2.71 16.25 30.80
CA VAL A 161 4.09 16.26 30.31
C VAL A 161 5.12 16.13 31.46
N SER A 162 4.65 16.06 32.71
CA SER A 162 5.49 15.84 33.89
C SER A 162 6.00 14.39 34.02
N ALA A 163 6.90 14.16 34.98
CA ALA A 163 7.40 12.84 35.36
C ALA A 163 6.31 11.87 35.88
N HIS A 164 5.10 12.36 36.21
CA HIS A 164 3.99 11.55 36.71
C HIS A 164 2.72 11.69 35.83
N PRO A 165 2.80 11.35 34.52
CA PRO A 165 1.85 11.82 33.53
C PRO A 165 0.45 11.16 33.61
N LYS A 166 0.31 10.01 34.29
CA LYS A 166 -0.91 9.17 34.22
C LYS A 166 -2.16 9.86 34.74
N VAL A 167 -2.10 10.47 35.93
CA VAL A 167 -3.26 11.12 36.58
C VAL A 167 -3.66 12.36 35.77
N PHE A 168 -2.69 13.19 35.41
CA PHE A 168 -2.91 14.41 34.63
C PHE A 168 -3.41 14.12 33.20
N THR A 169 -2.91 13.09 32.51
CA THR A 169 -3.42 12.69 31.18
C THR A 169 -4.87 12.22 31.25
N ARG A 170 -5.24 11.44 32.28
CA ARG A 170 -6.65 11.02 32.48
C ARG A 170 -7.56 12.23 32.73
N GLY A 171 -7.10 13.21 33.54
CA GLY A 171 -7.83 14.46 33.74
C GLY A 171 -7.93 15.31 32.48
N TYR A 172 -6.83 15.46 31.73
CA TYR A 172 -6.77 16.20 30.46
C TYR A 172 -7.79 15.68 29.46
N ASN A 173 -7.81 14.36 29.21
CA ASN A 173 -8.70 13.72 28.24
C ASN A 173 -10.20 13.93 28.55
N VAL A 174 -10.56 14.10 29.83
CA VAL A 174 -11.93 14.43 30.26
C VAL A 174 -12.19 15.94 30.13
N MET A 175 -11.30 16.77 30.70
CA MET A 175 -11.44 18.23 30.69
C MET A 175 -11.46 18.80 29.27
N GLU A 176 -10.69 18.23 28.34
CA GLU A 176 -10.64 18.67 26.94
C GLU A 176 -12.00 18.53 26.25
N ARG A 177 -12.72 17.43 26.51
CA ARG A 177 -14.06 17.18 25.94
C ARG A 177 -15.10 18.13 26.54
N ILE A 178 -14.99 18.42 27.83
CA ILE A 178 -15.86 19.37 28.54
C ILE A 178 -15.67 20.78 28.00
N GLN A 179 -14.43 21.30 27.97
CA GLN A 179 -14.17 22.67 27.48
C GLN A 179 -14.60 22.86 26.02
N LEU A 180 -14.47 21.83 25.18
CA LEU A 180 -14.80 21.93 23.76
C LEU A 180 -16.31 22.15 23.59
N ILE A 181 -17.13 21.41 24.35
CA ILE A 181 -18.58 21.64 24.41
C ILE A 181 -18.89 23.02 25.01
N VAL A 182 -18.26 23.42 26.12
CA VAL A 182 -18.52 24.72 26.76
C VAL A 182 -18.21 25.90 25.84
N PHE A 183 -17.06 25.90 25.15
CA PHE A 183 -16.71 26.94 24.19
C PHE A 183 -17.61 26.92 22.95
N ALA A 184 -17.97 25.75 22.42
CA ALA A 184 -18.91 25.66 21.30
C ALA A 184 -20.32 26.15 21.68
N VAL A 185 -20.81 25.85 22.89
CA VAL A 185 -22.08 26.39 23.42
C VAL A 185 -22.01 27.91 23.56
N GLN A 186 -20.89 28.46 24.06
CA GLN A 186 -20.65 29.91 24.10
C GLN A 186 -20.67 30.55 22.71
N GLU A 187 -19.97 29.99 21.72
CA GLU A 187 -19.96 30.52 20.35
C GLU A 187 -21.32 30.39 19.66
N CYS A 188 -22.07 29.30 19.94
CA CYS A 188 -23.46 29.13 19.54
C CYS A 188 -24.38 30.20 20.13
N ILE A 189 -24.28 30.50 21.43
CA ILE A 189 -25.08 31.54 22.11
C ILE A 189 -24.82 32.91 21.48
N ILE A 190 -23.55 33.29 21.29
CA ILE A 190 -23.19 34.58 20.71
C ILE A 190 -23.65 34.68 19.24
N SER A 191 -23.44 33.63 18.45
CA SER A 191 -23.81 33.60 17.02
C SER A 191 -25.32 33.58 16.81
N SER A 192 -26.07 32.79 17.59
CA SER A 192 -27.54 32.77 17.54
C SER A 192 -28.15 34.11 17.96
N THR A 193 -27.56 34.76 18.98
CA THR A 193 -27.97 36.11 19.42
C THR A 193 -27.72 37.15 18.33
N TYR A 194 -26.58 37.09 17.64
CA TYR A 194 -26.26 37.96 16.51
C TYR A 194 -27.21 37.72 15.31
N VAL A 195 -27.49 36.47 14.98
CA VAL A 195 -28.44 36.09 13.92
C VAL A 195 -29.85 36.58 14.25
N TYR A 196 -30.30 36.44 15.50
CA TYR A 196 -31.62 36.91 15.93
C TYR A 196 -31.79 38.42 15.75
N GLU A 197 -30.85 39.23 16.24
CA GLU A 197 -30.92 40.70 16.06
C GLU A 197 -30.75 41.10 14.57
N THR A 198 -29.97 40.36 13.78
CA THR A 198 -29.85 40.58 12.33
C THR A 198 -31.18 40.28 11.60
N ILE A 199 -31.89 39.21 11.96
CA ILE A 199 -33.23 38.90 11.45
C ILE A 199 -34.25 39.96 11.89
N LYS A 200 -34.13 40.46 13.12
CA LYS A 200 -34.99 41.54 13.65
C LYS A 200 -34.78 42.86 12.88
N MET A 201 -33.54 43.25 12.58
CA MET A 201 -33.26 44.39 11.68
C MET A 201 -33.84 44.15 10.27
N LEU A 202 -33.74 42.94 9.73
CA LEU A 202 -34.33 42.53 8.44
C LEU A 202 -35.86 42.65 8.39
N ARG A 203 -36.55 42.61 9.54
CA ARG A 203 -38.02 42.75 9.64
C ARG A 203 -38.49 44.19 9.90
N LEU A 204 -37.58 45.12 10.23
CA LEU A 204 -37.93 46.46 10.74
C LEU A 204 -37.58 47.63 9.79
N ARG A 205 -37.17 47.36 8.54
CA ARG A 205 -36.91 48.40 7.53
C ARG A 205 -37.62 48.11 6.20
N PRO A 206 -38.17 49.14 5.51
CA PRO A 206 -38.71 48.99 4.16
C PRO A 206 -37.62 48.67 3.12
N PRO A 207 -37.98 48.12 1.94
CA PRO A 207 -37.08 47.22 1.23
C PRO A 207 -36.27 47.85 0.09
N GLU A 208 -35.01 48.21 0.37
CA GLU A 208 -33.99 48.19 -0.69
C GLU A 208 -33.48 46.76 -0.94
N ALA A 209 -33.58 46.29 -2.19
CA ALA A 209 -33.09 44.96 -2.58
C ALA A 209 -31.59 44.76 -2.36
N ARG A 210 -30.79 45.85 -2.41
CA ARG A 210 -29.34 45.85 -2.13
C ARG A 210 -29.08 45.54 -0.65
N HIS A 211 -29.72 46.27 0.26
CA HIS A 211 -29.62 46.07 1.71
C HIS A 211 -30.07 44.66 2.14
N ARG A 212 -31.22 44.17 1.64
CA ARG A 212 -31.70 42.81 1.93
C ARG A 212 -30.71 41.72 1.49
N ARG A 213 -30.05 41.89 0.33
CA ARG A 213 -29.06 40.92 -0.17
C ARG A 213 -27.77 40.91 0.68
N MET A 214 -27.32 42.06 1.19
CA MET A 214 -26.16 42.13 2.08
C MET A 214 -26.45 41.49 3.45
N LEU A 215 -27.61 41.77 4.05
CA LEU A 215 -28.03 41.16 5.33
C LEU A 215 -28.20 39.63 5.23
N LEU A 216 -28.67 39.12 4.08
CA LEU A 216 -28.72 37.67 3.82
C LEU A 216 -27.32 37.04 3.74
N GLN A 217 -26.33 37.71 3.15
CA GLN A 217 -24.95 37.23 3.11
C GLN A 217 -24.33 37.17 4.53
N LEU A 218 -24.60 38.17 5.37
CA LEU A 218 -24.18 38.15 6.79
C LEU A 218 -24.76 36.96 7.56
N LEU A 219 -26.02 36.61 7.30
CA LEU A 219 -26.69 35.45 7.92
C LEU A 219 -26.07 34.12 7.45
N VAL A 220 -25.79 33.96 6.15
CA VAL A 220 -25.13 32.74 5.61
C VAL A 220 -23.75 32.54 6.24
N ILE A 221 -22.95 33.60 6.39
CA ILE A 221 -21.60 33.48 6.96
C ILE A 221 -21.66 33.01 8.43
N ASN A 222 -22.62 33.50 9.23
CA ASN A 222 -22.79 33.04 10.62
C ASN A 222 -23.24 31.57 10.71
N ILE A 223 -23.99 31.06 9.73
CA ILE A 223 -24.31 29.63 9.64
C ILE A 223 -23.07 28.79 9.33
N VAL A 224 -22.16 29.27 8.47
CA VAL A 224 -20.88 28.57 8.19
C VAL A 224 -20.01 28.47 9.44
N ILE A 225 -19.98 29.51 10.28
CA ILE A 225 -19.25 29.49 11.56
C ILE A 225 -19.80 28.39 12.48
N LEU A 226 -21.12 28.30 12.66
CA LEU A 226 -21.78 27.25 13.44
C LEU A 226 -21.50 25.83 12.91
N VAL A 227 -21.42 25.65 11.58
CA VAL A 227 -21.04 24.36 10.97
C VAL A 227 -19.59 23.99 11.26
N LEU A 228 -18.67 24.96 11.34
CA LEU A 228 -17.28 24.71 11.73
C LEU A 228 -17.16 24.28 13.19
N ASP A 229 -17.97 24.79 14.12
CA ASP A 229 -18.03 24.29 15.50
C ASP A 229 -18.45 22.83 15.57
N VAL A 230 -19.53 22.45 14.85
CA VAL A 230 -20.00 21.06 14.80
C VAL A 230 -18.94 20.13 14.20
N ALA A 231 -18.15 20.58 13.23
CA ALA A 231 -17.03 19.81 12.67
C ALA A 231 -15.88 19.60 13.68
N VAL A 232 -15.56 20.59 14.51
CA VAL A 232 -14.54 20.48 15.58
C VAL A 232 -15.01 19.58 16.72
N ILE A 233 -16.32 19.57 17.04
CA ILE A 233 -16.90 18.58 17.96
C ILE A 233 -16.82 17.17 17.34
N GLY A 234 -17.28 17.01 16.09
CA GLY A 234 -17.38 15.72 15.41
C GLY A 234 -16.04 15.00 15.27
N THR A 235 -14.97 15.74 14.95
CA THR A 235 -13.60 15.17 14.86
C THR A 235 -13.09 14.64 16.20
N GLN A 236 -13.41 15.30 17.33
CA GLN A 236 -13.05 14.83 18.67
C GLN A 236 -13.81 13.55 19.04
N TYR A 237 -15.14 13.54 18.83
CA TYR A 237 -15.98 12.41 19.24
C TYR A 237 -15.89 11.19 18.30
N ALA A 238 -15.43 11.38 17.06
CA ALA A 238 -15.05 10.28 16.15
C ALA A 238 -13.71 9.60 16.50
N GLY A 239 -13.01 10.06 17.55
CA GLY A 239 -11.76 9.44 18.04
C GLY A 239 -10.47 9.89 17.34
N TYR A 240 -10.55 10.76 16.33
CA TYR A 240 -9.39 11.22 15.55
C TYR A 240 -8.62 12.35 16.25
N TYR A 241 -8.20 12.14 17.50
CA TYR A 241 -7.55 13.16 18.33
C TYR A 241 -6.37 13.89 17.65
N PRO A 242 -5.39 13.21 17.01
CA PRO A 242 -4.27 13.92 16.38
C PRO A 242 -4.73 14.86 15.25
N VAL A 243 -5.71 14.43 14.46
CA VAL A 243 -6.30 15.23 13.37
C VAL A 243 -7.11 16.40 13.92
N GLN A 244 -7.86 16.20 15.01
CA GLN A 244 -8.66 17.24 15.66
C GLN A 244 -7.79 18.41 16.13
N VAL A 245 -6.64 18.12 16.78
CA VAL A 245 -5.77 19.14 17.38
C VAL A 245 -5.22 20.11 16.33
N MET A 246 -4.94 19.59 15.12
CA MET A 246 -4.47 20.36 13.96
C MET A 246 -5.61 20.93 13.10
N PHE A 247 -6.80 20.31 13.10
CA PHE A 247 -7.98 20.85 12.41
C PHE A 247 -8.60 22.05 13.13
N LYS A 248 -8.55 22.07 14.47
CA LYS A 248 -9.03 23.18 15.32
C LYS A 248 -8.49 24.56 14.89
N PRO A 249 -7.17 24.81 14.76
CA PRO A 249 -6.66 26.10 14.28
C PRO A 249 -7.02 26.37 12.80
N VAL A 250 -7.19 25.36 11.95
CA VAL A 250 -7.71 25.56 10.58
C VAL A 250 -9.11 26.17 10.63
N ALA A 251 -10.02 25.58 11.39
CA ALA A 251 -11.37 26.09 11.59
C ALA A 251 -11.37 27.52 12.15
N TYR A 252 -10.58 27.81 13.19
CA TYR A 252 -10.46 29.16 13.74
C TYR A 252 -9.87 30.17 12.74
N SER A 253 -8.86 29.79 11.95
CA SER A 253 -8.29 30.67 10.90
C SER A 253 -9.33 31.07 9.83
N ILE A 254 -10.26 30.16 9.50
CA ILE A 254 -11.39 30.44 8.59
C ILE A 254 -12.40 31.35 9.29
N LYS A 255 -12.78 31.06 10.54
CA LYS A 255 -13.71 31.89 11.33
C LYS A 255 -13.24 33.36 11.41
N PHE A 256 -11.97 33.63 11.71
CA PHE A 256 -11.43 35.00 11.74
C PHE A 256 -11.51 35.73 10.39
N LYS A 257 -11.25 35.04 9.26
CA LYS A 257 -11.44 35.61 7.91
C LYS A 257 -12.92 35.93 7.63
N LEU A 258 -13.83 35.06 8.06
CA LEU A 258 -15.27 35.28 7.95
C LEU A 258 -15.75 36.48 8.79
N GLU A 259 -15.27 36.62 10.03
CA GLU A 259 -15.55 37.77 10.90
C GLU A 259 -15.03 39.09 10.32
N TYR A 260 -13.79 39.11 9.84
CA TYR A 260 -13.21 40.27 9.18
C TYR A 260 -14.03 40.70 7.95
N ALA A 261 -14.46 39.75 7.12
CA ALA A 261 -15.32 40.00 5.96
C ALA A 261 -16.71 40.55 6.36
N ILE A 262 -17.25 40.10 7.50
CA ILE A 262 -18.52 40.61 8.05
C ILE A 262 -18.39 42.08 8.46
N LEU A 263 -17.33 42.47 9.19
CA LEU A 263 -17.16 43.86 9.62
C LEU A 263 -17.07 44.82 8.41
N GLY A 264 -16.34 44.43 7.36
CA GLY A 264 -16.26 45.21 6.12
C GLY A 264 -17.63 45.48 5.46
N ARG A 265 -18.60 44.57 5.62
CA ARG A 265 -19.98 44.76 5.16
C ARG A 265 -20.83 45.60 6.11
N LEU A 266 -20.66 45.44 7.42
CA LEU A 266 -21.34 46.28 8.43
C LEU A 266 -20.97 47.76 8.27
N ILE A 267 -19.70 48.08 8.01
CA ILE A 267 -19.25 49.46 7.77
C ILE A 267 -19.86 50.04 6.48
N GLN A 268 -20.03 49.23 5.43
CA GLN A 268 -20.71 49.63 4.19
C GLN A 268 -22.21 49.94 4.42
N ILE A 269 -22.87 49.23 5.34
CA ILE A 269 -24.28 49.49 5.73
C ILE A 269 -24.39 50.72 6.64
N ALA A 270 -23.42 50.93 7.54
CA ALA A 270 -23.45 52.02 8.51
C ALA A 270 -23.16 53.41 7.92
N LYS A 271 -22.46 53.49 6.77
CA LYS A 271 -22.07 54.77 6.14
C LYS A 271 -23.13 55.43 5.26
N GLY A 272 -24.22 54.75 4.91
CA GLY A 272 -25.45 55.39 4.41
C GLY A 272 -25.42 56.09 3.04
N GLU A 273 -24.27 56.20 2.35
CA GLU A 273 -24.15 56.96 1.09
C GLU A 273 -23.76 56.10 -0.11
N GLY A 274 -24.27 56.48 -1.28
CA GLY A 274 -23.74 56.06 -2.58
C GLY A 274 -22.75 57.09 -3.08
N LEU A 275 -21.45 56.77 -3.00
CA LEU A 275 -20.35 57.53 -3.60
C LEU A 275 -19.42 56.60 -4.38
N ASP A 276 -18.61 57.19 -5.25
CA ASP A 276 -18.13 56.53 -6.46
C ASP A 276 -17.05 55.45 -6.33
N ARG A 277 -16.91 54.70 -7.42
CA ARG A 277 -16.20 53.43 -7.53
C ARG A 277 -14.67 53.58 -7.65
N GLU A 278 -14.04 54.45 -6.85
CA GLU A 278 -12.62 54.80 -7.07
C GLU A 278 -11.77 55.03 -5.81
N GLN A 279 -11.88 54.17 -4.78
CA GLN A 279 -10.88 54.22 -3.67
C GLN A 279 -10.59 52.91 -2.90
N VAL A 280 -10.89 51.72 -3.47
CA VAL A 280 -10.55 50.42 -2.85
C VAL A 280 -9.89 49.45 -3.85
N SER A 281 -8.99 49.98 -4.69
CA SER A 281 -8.16 49.19 -5.64
C SER A 281 -6.67 49.54 -5.59
N SER A 282 -6.27 50.54 -4.81
CA SER A 282 -4.93 51.14 -4.82
C SER A 282 -3.91 50.49 -3.86
N SER A 283 -4.26 49.40 -3.18
CA SER A 283 -3.39 48.72 -2.20
C SER A 283 -2.92 47.31 -2.61
N VAL A 284 -3.23 46.86 -3.84
CA VAL A 284 -2.83 45.53 -4.36
C VAL A 284 -2.15 45.61 -5.74
N GLN A 285 -1.99 46.81 -6.32
CA GLN A 285 -1.25 47.06 -7.58
C GLN A 285 0.02 47.91 -7.37
N GLY A 286 0.56 47.94 -6.15
CA GLY A 286 1.76 48.69 -5.79
C GLY A 286 3.03 47.84 -5.57
N PHE A 287 3.21 46.74 -6.33
CA PHE A 287 4.40 45.88 -6.19
C PHE A 287 4.83 45.15 -7.47
N GLN A 288 4.65 45.75 -8.65
CA GLN A 288 5.05 45.12 -9.92
C GLN A 288 5.49 46.10 -11.01
N SER A 289 6.19 47.19 -10.63
CA SER A 289 6.70 48.22 -11.55
C SER A 289 7.98 48.89 -11.04
N CYS A 290 9.00 48.10 -10.67
CA CYS A 290 10.35 48.56 -10.34
C CYS A 290 11.42 47.58 -10.87
N LEU A 291 11.44 47.40 -12.20
CA LEU A 291 12.51 46.79 -13.02
C LEU A 291 12.02 46.91 -14.48
N SER A 292 12.86 47.41 -15.40
CA SER A 292 12.50 48.14 -16.65
C SER A 292 11.83 49.51 -16.40
N ASP A 293 12.30 50.64 -16.96
CA ASP A 293 13.56 50.84 -17.72
C ASP A 293 14.19 52.22 -17.44
N GLN A 294 15.51 52.29 -17.57
CA GLN A 294 16.23 53.55 -17.76
C GLN A 294 16.56 53.72 -19.25
N THR A 295 15.81 54.56 -19.96
CA THR A 295 16.36 55.60 -20.86
C THR A 295 15.24 56.40 -21.55
N ALA A 296 15.29 57.73 -21.41
CA ALA A 296 14.79 58.66 -22.42
C ALA A 296 16.00 59.12 -23.27
N THR A 297 15.92 59.88 -24.37
CA THR A 297 14.90 60.72 -25.03
C THR A 297 14.77 60.30 -26.52
N VAL A 298 14.15 60.99 -27.50
CA VAL A 298 13.62 62.36 -27.72
C VAL A 298 12.45 62.30 -28.74
N GLY A 299 11.65 63.36 -28.86
CA GLY A 299 11.23 63.83 -30.20
C GLY A 299 9.73 64.10 -30.46
N ASN A 300 9.43 65.39 -30.71
CA ASN A 300 8.18 65.95 -31.25
C ASN A 300 7.76 65.34 -32.62
N GLY A 301 6.54 65.48 -33.15
CA GLY A 301 5.31 66.15 -32.68
C GLY A 301 4.45 66.73 -33.85
N SER A 302 3.20 67.15 -33.59
CA SER A 302 2.23 67.78 -34.53
C SER A 302 1.65 66.86 -35.65
N LEU A 303 0.52 67.13 -36.36
CA LEU A 303 -0.49 68.21 -36.33
C LEU A 303 -1.86 67.73 -36.94
N SER A 304 -2.93 68.51 -36.71
CA SER A 304 -4.11 68.78 -37.58
C SER A 304 -5.27 67.75 -37.83
N SER A 305 -6.49 68.30 -37.77
CA SER A 305 -7.80 67.85 -38.32
C SER A 305 -8.02 68.55 -39.70
N PRO A 306 -9.00 68.25 -40.61
CA PRO A 306 -10.46 68.27 -40.34
C PRO A 306 -11.50 67.52 -41.27
N ARG A 307 -12.52 66.89 -40.65
CA ARG A 307 -13.99 66.98 -40.96
C ARG A 307 -14.57 66.55 -42.37
N PRO A 308 -15.92 66.58 -42.65
CA PRO A 308 -16.67 65.49 -43.33
C PRO A 308 -17.43 66.03 -44.61
N PRO A 309 -18.64 65.65 -45.14
CA PRO A 309 -19.74 64.76 -44.66
C PRO A 309 -20.14 63.50 -45.53
N PRO A 310 -21.24 63.40 -46.34
CA PRO A 310 -22.12 62.21 -46.24
C PRO A 310 -22.55 61.51 -47.56
N ASP A 311 -23.14 60.30 -47.46
CA ASP A 311 -24.47 59.96 -48.02
C ASP A 311 -24.96 58.53 -47.63
N SER A 312 -26.18 58.16 -48.04
CA SER A 312 -26.92 56.91 -47.74
C SER A 312 -27.74 56.44 -48.98
N PRO A 313 -28.54 55.33 -49.04
CA PRO A 313 -29.09 54.45 -47.99
C PRO A 313 -28.98 52.91 -48.26
N GLY A 314 -29.58 52.03 -47.43
CA GLY A 314 -29.48 50.57 -47.63
C GLY A 314 -30.23 49.57 -46.70
N THR A 315 -31.53 49.78 -46.43
CA THR A 315 -32.55 48.71 -46.23
C THR A 315 -32.51 47.73 -45.01
N VAL A 316 -33.49 47.91 -44.10
CA VAL A 316 -34.30 46.89 -43.34
C VAL A 316 -33.56 45.69 -42.70
N GLN A 317 -33.32 45.59 -41.38
CA GLN A 317 -34.19 45.64 -40.17
C GLN A 317 -34.79 44.27 -39.74
N ALA A 318 -34.36 43.79 -38.56
CA ALA A 318 -35.00 42.74 -37.77
C ALA A 318 -35.02 43.16 -36.28
N TYR A 319 -36.03 42.73 -35.53
CA TYR A 319 -36.35 43.28 -34.20
C TYR A 319 -35.31 42.94 -33.11
N ILE A 320 -34.96 43.93 -32.29
CA ILE A 320 -34.33 43.77 -30.97
C ILE A 320 -35.07 44.68 -29.98
N GLU A 321 -35.70 44.09 -28.96
CA GLU A 321 -36.20 44.84 -27.79
C GLU A 321 -35.07 45.05 -26.75
N PRO A 322 -34.75 46.29 -26.34
CA PRO A 322 -33.69 46.55 -25.36
C PRO A 322 -34.24 46.77 -23.94
N GLY A 323 -34.67 45.71 -23.24
CA GLY A 323 -35.07 45.84 -21.82
C GLY A 323 -35.46 44.53 -21.12
N GLY A 324 -34.54 43.90 -20.38
CA GLY A 324 -34.78 42.55 -19.83
C GLY A 324 -33.86 42.06 -18.71
N ILE A 325 -33.73 42.81 -17.62
CA ILE A 325 -33.21 42.38 -16.29
C ILE A 325 -31.89 41.57 -16.33
N GLN A 326 -30.75 42.29 -16.30
CA GLN A 326 -29.42 41.69 -16.10
C GLN A 326 -29.23 41.23 -14.63
N ALA A 327 -29.90 40.13 -14.24
CA ALA A 327 -29.90 39.57 -12.88
C ALA A 327 -28.55 38.91 -12.52
N GLY A 328 -27.51 39.71 -12.34
CA GLY A 328 -26.17 39.25 -11.98
C GLY A 328 -26.10 38.60 -10.59
N LEU A 329 -26.10 37.26 -10.57
CA LEU A 329 -25.20 36.53 -9.69
C LEU A 329 -23.77 36.86 -10.13
N ARG A 330 -22.96 37.46 -9.25
CA ARG A 330 -21.52 37.59 -9.53
C ARG A 330 -20.92 36.20 -9.50
N ALA A 331 -20.44 35.73 -10.65
CA ALA A 331 -19.53 34.59 -10.68
C ALA A 331 -18.31 34.90 -9.78
N ALA A 332 -17.76 33.87 -9.14
CA ALA A 332 -16.39 33.94 -8.62
C ALA A 332 -15.44 34.36 -9.75
N SER A 333 -14.31 34.99 -9.43
CA SER A 333 -13.40 35.44 -10.47
C SER A 333 -12.89 34.24 -11.28
N GLY A 334 -12.52 34.48 -12.55
CA GLY A 334 -12.00 33.41 -13.42
C GLY A 334 -10.81 32.69 -12.78
N ARG A 335 -10.02 33.39 -11.95
CA ARG A 335 -8.86 32.89 -11.22
C ARG A 335 -9.25 31.87 -10.13
N ASP A 336 -10.32 32.12 -9.38
CA ASP A 336 -10.77 31.26 -8.28
C ASP A 336 -11.25 29.89 -8.80
N ARG A 337 -12.00 29.90 -9.91
CA ARG A 337 -12.50 28.67 -10.56
C ARG A 337 -11.37 27.79 -11.11
N VAL A 338 -10.27 28.38 -11.57
CA VAL A 338 -9.08 27.63 -12.03
C VAL A 338 -8.42 26.89 -10.86
N TRP A 339 -8.16 27.56 -9.73
CA TRP A 339 -7.51 26.91 -8.58
C TRP A 339 -8.35 25.77 -7.99
N ILE A 340 -9.66 25.94 -7.87
CA ILE A 340 -10.57 24.87 -7.42
C ILE A 340 -10.54 23.69 -8.41
N THR A 341 -10.57 23.97 -9.72
CA THR A 341 -10.51 22.94 -10.77
C THR A 341 -9.18 22.17 -10.74
N ALA A 342 -8.07 22.87 -10.58
CA ALA A 342 -6.74 22.26 -10.48
C ALA A 342 -6.60 21.39 -9.22
N PHE A 343 -7.08 21.88 -8.07
CA PHE A 343 -7.06 21.12 -6.81
C PHE A 343 -7.85 19.81 -6.92
N ILE A 344 -9.07 19.85 -7.46
CA ILE A 344 -9.90 18.66 -7.64
C ILE A 344 -9.24 17.69 -8.64
N ALA A 345 -8.68 18.18 -9.74
CA ALA A 345 -7.96 17.34 -10.70
C ALA A 345 -6.74 16.64 -10.08
N VAL A 346 -5.90 17.36 -9.33
CA VAL A 346 -4.73 16.79 -8.63
C VAL A 346 -5.15 15.75 -7.59
N LEU A 347 -6.18 16.03 -6.79
CA LEU A 347 -6.71 15.07 -5.82
C LEU A 347 -7.25 13.81 -6.49
N CYS A 348 -7.98 13.94 -7.61
CA CYS A 348 -8.48 12.81 -8.39
C CYS A 348 -7.34 11.97 -8.99
N ILE A 349 -6.28 12.60 -9.51
CA ILE A 349 -5.09 11.90 -10.02
C ILE A 349 -4.42 11.08 -8.91
N ILE A 350 -4.08 11.72 -7.78
CA ILE A 350 -3.44 11.04 -6.62
C ILE A 350 -4.32 9.91 -6.07
N THR A 351 -5.65 10.11 -6.07
CA THR A 351 -6.60 9.08 -5.65
C THR A 351 -6.60 7.88 -6.61
N LEU A 352 -6.65 8.12 -7.92
CA LEU A 352 -6.68 7.07 -8.95
C LEU A 352 -5.37 6.27 -9.06
N THR A 353 -4.23 6.91 -8.78
CA THR A 353 -2.92 6.23 -8.64
C THR A 353 -2.77 5.50 -7.31
N ASN A 354 -3.79 5.49 -6.45
CA ASN A 354 -3.79 4.87 -5.11
C ASN A 354 -2.72 5.48 -4.18
N TRP A 355 -2.41 6.77 -4.37
CA TRP A 355 -1.37 7.55 -3.69
C TRP A 355 0.10 7.21 -4.07
N ASP A 356 0.35 6.51 -5.18
CA ASP A 356 1.69 6.43 -5.78
C ASP A 356 2.05 7.77 -6.45
N PHE A 357 2.92 8.54 -5.79
CA PHE A 357 3.38 9.84 -6.27
C PHE A 357 4.29 9.76 -7.51
N GLN A 358 5.02 8.66 -7.71
CA GLN A 358 5.88 8.49 -8.89
C GLN A 358 5.02 8.25 -10.14
N VAL A 359 4.05 7.33 -10.06
CA VAL A 359 3.06 7.10 -11.12
C VAL A 359 2.22 8.35 -11.36
N SER A 360 1.89 9.12 -10.31
CA SER A 360 1.20 10.41 -10.45
C SER A 360 2.03 11.43 -11.25
N ALA A 361 3.33 11.56 -10.95
CA ALA A 361 4.22 12.47 -11.69
C ALA A 361 4.40 12.02 -13.16
N LEU A 362 4.62 10.71 -13.40
CA LEU A 362 4.75 10.14 -14.73
C LEU A 362 3.48 10.33 -15.58
N SER A 363 2.29 10.34 -14.97
CA SER A 363 1.02 10.63 -15.66
C SER A 363 0.96 12.03 -16.29
N GLY A 364 1.81 12.97 -15.83
CA GLY A 364 1.95 14.29 -16.44
C GLY A 364 2.57 14.27 -17.84
N ILE A 365 3.41 13.27 -18.16
CA ILE A 365 4.12 13.16 -19.45
C ILE A 365 3.14 13.05 -20.64
N PRO A 366 2.18 12.10 -20.67
CA PRO A 366 1.19 12.04 -21.75
C PRO A 366 0.24 13.24 -21.76
N VAL A 367 -0.02 13.90 -20.61
CA VAL A 367 -0.81 15.14 -20.57
C VAL A 367 -0.08 16.29 -21.25
N VAL A 368 1.23 16.44 -21.03
CA VAL A 368 2.08 17.41 -21.75
C VAL A 368 2.15 17.06 -23.23
N GLY A 369 2.30 15.78 -23.59
CA GLY A 369 2.27 15.33 -25.00
C GLY A 369 0.95 15.69 -25.71
N LEU A 370 -0.19 15.41 -25.07
CA LEU A 370 -1.51 15.79 -25.58
C LEU A 370 -1.70 17.31 -25.66
N LEU A 371 -1.15 18.08 -24.71
CA LEU A 371 -1.17 19.54 -24.76
C LEU A 371 -0.32 20.09 -25.93
N VAL A 372 0.85 19.53 -26.20
CA VAL A 372 1.69 19.89 -27.35
C VAL A 372 0.98 19.56 -28.66
N ILE A 373 0.36 18.37 -28.77
CA ILE A 373 -0.44 17.97 -29.93
C ILE A 373 -1.62 18.92 -30.13
N TYR A 374 -2.37 19.25 -29.07
CA TYR A 374 -3.46 20.21 -29.10
C TYR A 374 -2.99 21.58 -29.61
N LEU A 375 -1.95 22.16 -28.99
CA LEU A 375 -1.39 23.46 -29.36
C LEU A 375 -0.82 23.49 -30.79
N ALA A 376 -0.29 22.37 -31.29
CA ALA A 376 0.15 22.24 -32.68
C ALA A 376 -1.03 22.20 -33.66
N LEU A 377 -2.08 21.43 -33.35
CA LEU A 377 -3.29 21.31 -34.18
C LEU A 377 -4.17 22.56 -34.14
N THR A 378 -4.11 23.37 -33.07
CA THR A 378 -4.85 24.64 -32.96
C THR A 378 -4.05 25.88 -33.34
N ARG A 379 -2.90 25.75 -34.03
CA ARG A 379 -2.18 26.91 -34.56
C ARG A 379 -3.06 27.64 -35.59
N PRO A 380 -3.31 28.96 -35.45
CA PRO A 380 -4.17 29.68 -36.38
C PRO A 380 -3.51 29.80 -37.76
N THR A 381 -4.21 29.34 -38.79
CA THR A 381 -3.75 29.44 -40.19
C THR A 381 -3.99 30.86 -40.73
N LYS A 382 -2.88 31.58 -40.97
CA LYS A 382 -2.78 32.96 -41.51
C LYS A 382 -3.18 34.09 -40.56
N CYS A 383 -2.37 35.15 -40.57
CA CYS A 383 -2.67 36.45 -39.96
C CYS A 383 -3.76 37.17 -40.77
N GLY A 384 -4.71 37.83 -40.10
CA GLY A 384 -5.70 38.70 -40.74
C GLY A 384 -6.92 39.00 -39.86
N GLU A 385 -7.53 37.99 -39.26
CA GLU A 385 -8.68 38.16 -38.35
C GLU A 385 -8.26 38.07 -36.87
N SER A 386 -8.85 38.93 -36.03
CA SER A 386 -8.73 38.79 -34.58
C SER A 386 -9.56 37.59 -34.09
N PRO A 387 -8.98 36.61 -33.37
CA PRO A 387 -9.68 35.39 -33.00
C PRO A 387 -10.71 35.64 -31.90
N SER A 388 -11.95 35.93 -32.30
CA SER A 388 -13.07 36.06 -31.36
C SER A 388 -13.24 34.75 -30.54
N PRO A 389 -13.24 34.78 -29.20
CA PRO A 389 -13.25 33.57 -28.36
C PRO A 389 -14.65 32.93 -28.26
N ARG A 390 -15.47 33.06 -29.31
CA ARG A 390 -16.88 32.66 -29.37
C ARG A 390 -17.36 32.14 -30.74
N ARG A 391 -16.48 31.79 -31.69
CA ARG A 391 -16.93 30.92 -32.80
C ARG A 391 -17.19 29.51 -32.21
N PRO A 392 -18.42 28.98 -32.20
CA PRO A 392 -18.61 27.56 -31.97
C PRO A 392 -17.90 26.81 -33.10
N ILE A 393 -17.28 25.67 -32.78
CA ILE A 393 -16.72 24.79 -33.81
C ILE A 393 -17.89 24.37 -34.71
N ALA A 394 -17.76 24.52 -36.03
CA ALA A 394 -18.78 24.12 -37.01
C ALA A 394 -18.82 22.59 -37.15
N THR A 395 -19.28 21.92 -36.09
CA THR A 395 -19.18 20.47 -35.85
C THR A 395 -19.68 19.64 -37.03
N GLY A 396 -20.88 19.93 -37.56
CA GLY A 396 -21.50 19.14 -38.62
C GLY A 396 -20.69 19.02 -39.92
N LEU A 397 -20.03 20.10 -40.37
CA LEU A 397 -19.33 20.15 -41.65
C LEU A 397 -17.92 19.56 -41.61
N VAL A 398 -17.19 19.74 -40.50
CA VAL A 398 -15.80 19.26 -40.37
C VAL A 398 -15.74 17.81 -39.86
N ILE A 399 -16.65 17.40 -38.97
CA ILE A 399 -16.58 16.07 -38.34
C ILE A 399 -16.85 14.95 -39.34
N ARG A 400 -17.78 15.09 -40.31
CA ARG A 400 -18.16 14.00 -41.21
C ARG A 400 -16.99 13.44 -42.05
N PRO A 401 -16.19 14.25 -42.79
CA PRO A 401 -15.02 13.74 -43.52
C PRO A 401 -13.87 13.33 -42.59
N LEU A 402 -13.71 14.00 -41.43
CA LEU A 402 -12.68 13.64 -40.45
C LEU A 402 -12.96 12.29 -39.80
N ALA A 403 -14.21 12.01 -39.43
CA ALA A 403 -14.65 10.76 -38.82
C ALA A 403 -14.43 9.57 -39.75
N PHE A 404 -14.70 9.70 -41.04
CA PHE A 404 -14.38 8.64 -42.02
C PHE A 404 -12.87 8.33 -42.04
N ARG A 405 -12.02 9.36 -42.13
CA ARG A 405 -10.56 9.19 -42.07
C ARG A 405 -10.11 8.54 -40.76
N VAL A 406 -10.62 9.01 -39.62
CA VAL A 406 -10.31 8.46 -38.29
C VAL A 406 -10.76 7.00 -38.17
N VAL A 407 -11.94 6.63 -38.69
CA VAL A 407 -12.39 5.23 -38.71
C VAL A 407 -11.47 4.37 -39.59
N VAL A 408 -11.10 4.83 -40.79
CA VAL A 408 -10.15 4.10 -41.66
C VAL A 408 -8.77 3.95 -40.98
N THR A 409 -8.24 5.01 -40.35
CA THR A 409 -6.99 4.93 -39.60
C THR A 409 -7.09 4.01 -38.39
N LEU A 410 -8.20 4.02 -37.63
CA LEU A 410 -8.40 3.12 -36.50
C LEU A 410 -8.58 1.66 -36.95
N LEU A 411 -9.22 1.40 -38.09
CA LEU A 411 -9.30 0.06 -38.69
C LEU A 411 -7.92 -0.42 -39.19
N ALA A 412 -7.10 0.47 -39.76
CA ALA A 412 -5.72 0.14 -40.15
C ALA A 412 -4.84 -0.14 -38.93
N VAL A 413 -4.91 0.69 -37.88
CA VAL A 413 -4.20 0.48 -36.61
C VAL A 413 -4.68 -0.81 -35.93
N LEU A 414 -5.98 -1.10 -35.92
CA LEU A 414 -6.52 -2.37 -35.41
C LEU A 414 -6.04 -3.56 -36.24
N GLY A 415 -5.98 -3.45 -37.57
CA GLY A 415 -5.42 -4.48 -38.44
C GLY A 415 -3.94 -4.77 -38.14
N VAL A 416 -3.15 -3.72 -37.93
CA VAL A 416 -1.74 -3.82 -37.49
C VAL A 416 -1.63 -4.41 -36.07
N GLU A 417 -2.49 -4.02 -35.13
CA GLU A 417 -2.49 -4.58 -33.78
C GLU A 417 -2.87 -6.08 -33.78
N ILE A 418 -3.86 -6.47 -34.58
CA ILE A 418 -4.26 -7.88 -34.76
C ILE A 418 -3.13 -8.68 -35.42
N ALA A 419 -2.41 -8.10 -36.39
CA ALA A 419 -1.27 -8.76 -37.04
C ALA A 419 -0.05 -8.91 -36.12
N LEU A 420 0.22 -7.94 -35.24
CA LEU A 420 1.38 -7.95 -34.33
C LEU A 420 1.15 -8.70 -33.01
N PHE A 421 -0.08 -8.69 -32.50
CA PHE A 421 -0.39 -9.17 -31.14
C PHE A 421 -1.54 -10.20 -31.08
N GLY A 422 -2.11 -10.56 -32.23
CA GLY A 422 -3.28 -11.42 -32.32
C GLY A 422 -4.59 -10.72 -31.91
N PRO A 423 -5.74 -11.30 -32.30
CA PRO A 423 -7.05 -10.71 -32.04
C PRO A 423 -7.33 -10.53 -30.55
N PRO A 424 -7.95 -9.40 -30.15
CA PRO A 424 -8.28 -9.14 -28.74
C PRO A 424 -9.30 -10.15 -28.22
N GLY A 425 -9.16 -10.57 -26.95
CA GLY A 425 -10.03 -11.57 -26.32
C GLY A 425 -11.47 -11.12 -26.02
N THR A 426 -11.87 -9.92 -26.45
CA THR A 426 -13.21 -9.37 -26.23
C THR A 426 -14.22 -9.91 -27.25
N THR A 427 -15.40 -10.33 -26.79
CA THR A 427 -16.48 -10.77 -27.69
C THR A 427 -16.96 -9.63 -28.59
N ILE A 428 -17.38 -9.97 -29.81
CA ILE A 428 -17.92 -8.99 -30.78
C ILE A 428 -19.11 -8.21 -30.18
N VAL A 429 -19.97 -8.89 -29.43
CA VAL A 429 -21.09 -8.27 -28.70
C VAL A 429 -20.60 -7.24 -27.68
N GLY A 430 -19.53 -7.54 -26.93
CA GLY A 430 -18.92 -6.59 -25.99
C GLY A 430 -18.31 -5.37 -26.70
N ILE A 431 -17.66 -5.57 -27.85
CA ILE A 431 -17.11 -4.48 -28.68
C ILE A 431 -18.24 -3.58 -29.18
N ILE A 432 -19.32 -4.15 -29.72
CA ILE A 432 -20.48 -3.40 -30.21
C ILE A 432 -21.16 -2.64 -29.06
N LEU A 433 -21.45 -3.31 -27.94
CA LEU A 433 -22.15 -2.70 -26.81
C LEU A 433 -21.35 -1.54 -26.18
N THR A 434 -20.03 -1.72 -25.99
CA THR A 434 -19.16 -0.65 -25.48
C THR A 434 -18.96 0.46 -26.50
N GLY A 435 -18.90 0.15 -27.80
CA GLY A 435 -18.88 1.14 -28.89
C GLY A 435 -20.14 2.00 -28.93
N VAL A 436 -21.33 1.38 -28.85
CA VAL A 436 -22.63 2.07 -28.80
C VAL A 436 -22.73 2.92 -27.52
N ALA A 437 -22.38 2.38 -26.35
CA ALA A 437 -22.39 3.14 -25.10
C ALA A 437 -21.44 4.35 -25.15
N LYS A 438 -20.25 4.21 -25.74
CA LYS A 438 -19.27 5.29 -25.90
C LYS A 438 -19.72 6.32 -26.95
N SER A 439 -20.44 5.90 -27.99
CA SER A 439 -21.06 6.80 -28.98
C SER A 439 -22.18 7.63 -28.35
N LEU A 440 -23.11 7.00 -27.62
CA LEU A 440 -24.18 7.67 -26.87
C LEU A 440 -23.61 8.64 -25.82
N MET A 441 -22.57 8.23 -25.09
CA MET A 441 -21.85 9.09 -24.16
C MET A 441 -21.34 10.37 -24.86
N TRP A 442 -20.66 10.24 -26.00
CA TRP A 442 -20.20 11.41 -26.77
C TRP A 442 -21.34 12.28 -27.28
N HIS A 443 -22.46 11.69 -27.73
CA HIS A 443 -23.65 12.41 -28.17
C HIS A 443 -24.25 13.28 -27.05
N PHE A 444 -24.48 12.73 -25.86
CA PHE A 444 -25.00 13.49 -24.72
C PHE A 444 -23.99 14.51 -24.17
N LEU A 445 -22.69 14.21 -24.22
CA LEU A 445 -21.65 15.18 -23.85
C LEU A 445 -21.59 16.38 -24.82
N LEU A 446 -21.81 16.14 -26.12
CA LEU A 446 -21.92 17.22 -27.14
C LEU A 446 -23.13 18.11 -26.86
N GLN A 447 -24.33 17.53 -26.69
CA GLN A 447 -25.54 18.29 -26.32
C GLN A 447 -25.36 19.07 -25.00
N THR A 448 -24.67 18.49 -24.02
CA THR A 448 -24.36 19.18 -22.76
C THR A 448 -23.41 20.38 -22.99
N ALA A 449 -22.42 20.24 -23.89
CA ALA A 449 -21.47 21.29 -24.25
C ALA A 449 -22.04 22.38 -25.19
N GLU A 450 -23.20 22.16 -25.81
CA GLU A 450 -23.96 23.21 -26.52
C GLU A 450 -24.66 24.18 -25.54
N HIS A 451 -24.87 23.76 -24.28
CA HIS A 451 -25.54 24.55 -23.24
C HIS A 451 -24.61 24.95 -22.08
N CYS A 452 -23.39 24.42 -22.03
CA CYS A 452 -22.41 24.59 -20.94
C CYS A 452 -21.02 24.89 -21.50
N SER A 453 -20.05 25.16 -20.61
CA SER A 453 -18.64 25.14 -21.03
C SER A 453 -18.15 23.71 -21.23
N TRP A 454 -17.33 23.47 -22.27
CA TRP A 454 -16.64 22.20 -22.53
C TRP A 454 -15.87 21.62 -21.33
N SER A 455 -15.49 22.44 -20.35
CA SER A 455 -14.91 21.97 -19.08
C SER A 455 -15.83 21.03 -18.29
N VAL A 456 -17.14 21.06 -18.52
CA VAL A 456 -18.10 20.10 -17.91
C VAL A 456 -17.85 18.67 -18.38
N THR A 457 -17.44 18.47 -19.64
CA THR A 457 -17.15 17.16 -20.21
C THR A 457 -16.00 16.47 -19.47
N ALA A 458 -14.93 17.21 -19.15
CA ALA A 458 -13.81 16.72 -18.35
C ALA A 458 -14.20 16.41 -16.90
N ALA A 459 -15.04 17.24 -16.28
CA ALA A 459 -15.54 17.02 -14.93
C ALA A 459 -16.47 15.77 -14.85
N ILE A 460 -17.36 15.57 -15.83
CA ILE A 460 -18.24 14.39 -15.94
C ILE A 460 -17.39 13.12 -16.10
N GLY A 461 -16.40 13.13 -17.00
CA GLY A 461 -15.46 12.02 -17.16
C GLY A 461 -14.70 11.70 -15.87
N THR A 462 -14.19 12.73 -15.19
CA THR A 462 -13.45 12.58 -13.92
C THR A 462 -14.33 11.98 -12.83
N PHE A 463 -15.55 12.51 -12.63
CA PHE A 463 -16.51 11.93 -11.69
C PHE A 463 -16.80 10.46 -12.02
N SER A 464 -17.07 10.15 -13.28
CA SER A 464 -17.41 8.80 -13.74
C SER A 464 -16.29 7.80 -13.44
N ILE A 465 -15.03 8.15 -13.71
CA ILE A 465 -13.87 7.27 -13.46
C ILE A 465 -13.63 7.05 -11.95
N VAL A 466 -13.74 8.10 -11.14
CA VAL A 466 -13.50 8.00 -9.68
C VAL A 466 -14.64 7.26 -8.97
N ALA A 467 -15.90 7.53 -9.34
CA ALA A 467 -17.09 6.98 -8.69
C ALA A 467 -17.42 5.54 -9.09
N THR A 468 -16.99 5.07 -10.27
CA THR A 468 -17.15 3.66 -10.68
C THR A 468 -16.05 2.74 -10.13
N ARG A 469 -15.09 3.26 -9.36
CA ARG A 469 -14.07 2.42 -8.72
C ARG A 469 -14.70 1.52 -7.67
N ASN A 470 -14.56 0.20 -7.83
CA ASN A 470 -15.06 -0.75 -6.85
C ASN A 470 -14.29 -0.63 -5.51
N PRO A 471 -14.94 -0.34 -4.35
CA PRO A 471 -14.26 -0.28 -3.06
C PRO A 471 -13.79 -1.64 -2.54
N PHE A 472 -14.37 -2.76 -3.02
CA PHE A 472 -13.98 -4.12 -2.61
C PHE A 472 -12.60 -4.55 -3.12
N ILE A 473 -11.96 -3.80 -4.02
CA ILE A 473 -10.59 -4.05 -4.49
C ILE A 473 -9.56 -3.06 -3.92
N LEU A 474 -9.95 -2.14 -3.03
CA LEU A 474 -9.02 -1.16 -2.46
C LEU A 474 -8.34 -1.73 -1.21
N THR A 475 -7.01 -1.57 -1.12
CA THR A 475 -6.19 -2.22 -0.09
C THR A 475 -6.08 -1.42 1.21
N SER A 476 -6.64 -0.20 1.26
CA SER A 476 -6.60 0.65 2.45
C SER A 476 -7.91 1.43 2.67
N ASN A 477 -8.25 1.63 3.95
CA ASN A 477 -9.31 2.55 4.39
C ASN A 477 -9.14 3.95 3.79
N VAL A 478 -7.88 4.42 3.69
CA VAL A 478 -7.54 5.77 3.20
C VAL A 478 -7.84 5.88 1.71
N GLN A 479 -7.49 4.86 0.91
CA GLN A 479 -7.81 4.82 -0.53
C GLN A 479 -9.34 4.86 -0.76
N ALA A 480 -10.09 4.03 -0.02
CA ALA A 480 -11.55 3.98 -0.15
C ALA A 480 -12.23 5.29 0.27
N PHE A 481 -11.72 5.94 1.32
CA PHE A 481 -12.23 7.25 1.74
C PHE A 481 -11.81 8.37 0.78
N SER A 482 -10.58 8.37 0.25
CA SER A 482 -10.16 9.37 -0.75
C SER A 482 -10.96 9.26 -2.04
N HIS A 483 -11.36 8.05 -2.46
CA HIS A 483 -12.30 7.87 -3.57
C HIS A 483 -13.67 8.52 -3.29
N LEU A 484 -14.27 8.31 -2.10
CA LEU A 484 -15.53 8.97 -1.74
C LEU A 484 -15.42 10.50 -1.78
N ILE A 485 -14.34 11.06 -1.22
CA ILE A 485 -14.11 12.52 -1.20
C ILE A 485 -13.85 13.07 -2.62
N ALA A 486 -13.05 12.38 -3.43
CA ALA A 486 -12.79 12.78 -4.81
C ALA A 486 -14.06 12.69 -5.68
N SER A 487 -14.90 11.67 -5.50
CA SER A 487 -16.22 11.59 -6.15
C SER A 487 -17.16 12.71 -5.72
N LEU A 488 -17.23 13.03 -4.42
CA LEU A 488 -18.03 14.15 -3.91
C LEU A 488 -17.60 15.49 -4.53
N LEU A 489 -16.29 15.74 -4.60
CA LEU A 489 -15.75 16.98 -5.13
C LEU A 489 -15.91 17.08 -6.66
N ALA A 490 -15.66 15.99 -7.40
CA ALA A 490 -15.89 15.95 -8.84
C ALA A 490 -17.38 16.13 -9.20
N LEU A 491 -18.30 15.51 -8.44
CA LEU A 491 -19.74 15.70 -8.63
C LEU A 491 -20.18 17.15 -8.32
N GLY A 492 -19.65 17.72 -7.22
CA GLY A 492 -19.85 19.14 -6.89
C GLY A 492 -19.33 20.07 -8.00
N GLN A 493 -18.20 19.74 -8.62
CA GLN A 493 -17.64 20.49 -9.75
C GLN A 493 -18.56 20.42 -10.98
N VAL A 494 -19.07 19.24 -11.35
CA VAL A 494 -20.08 19.08 -12.42
C VAL A 494 -21.30 19.96 -12.16
N ILE A 495 -21.88 19.88 -10.96
CA ILE A 495 -23.07 20.66 -10.56
C ILE A 495 -22.78 22.18 -10.58
N SER A 496 -21.53 22.59 -10.30
CA SER A 496 -21.08 24.00 -10.34
C SER A 496 -20.90 24.57 -11.76
N PHE A 497 -20.72 23.69 -12.76
CA PHE A 497 -20.55 24.04 -14.16
C PHE A 497 -21.87 24.07 -14.94
N LEU A 498 -22.95 23.50 -14.39
CA LEU A 498 -24.30 23.54 -14.99
C LEU A 498 -25.01 24.89 -14.77
N PRO A 499 -25.85 25.34 -15.72
CA PRO A 499 -26.52 26.65 -15.65
C PRO A 499 -27.41 26.80 -14.41
N ASP A 500 -27.45 28.01 -13.83
CA ASP A 500 -28.33 28.29 -12.67
C ASP A 500 -29.83 28.22 -12.99
N LYS A 501 -30.21 28.26 -14.27
CA LYS A 501 -31.59 28.03 -14.74
C LYS A 501 -31.98 26.55 -14.85
N ALA A 502 -31.05 25.61 -14.66
CA ALA A 502 -31.32 24.18 -14.76
C ALA A 502 -32.20 23.71 -13.59
N LYS A 503 -33.45 23.31 -13.88
CA LYS A 503 -34.37 22.72 -12.91
C LYS A 503 -33.72 21.49 -12.27
N CYS A 504 -33.92 21.31 -10.97
CA CYS A 504 -33.50 20.13 -10.21
C CYS A 504 -31.98 19.81 -10.22
N LYS A 505 -31.08 20.77 -10.49
CA LYS A 505 -29.62 20.47 -10.56
C LYS A 505 -29.00 19.90 -9.26
N SER A 506 -29.67 20.04 -8.11
CA SER A 506 -29.30 19.37 -6.87
C SER A 506 -29.62 17.87 -6.84
N ALA A 507 -30.57 17.38 -7.65
CA ALA A 507 -30.90 15.96 -7.73
C ALA A 507 -29.73 15.11 -8.27
N LEU A 508 -28.78 15.72 -8.99
CA LEU A 508 -27.54 15.08 -9.41
C LEU A 508 -26.66 14.61 -8.24
N TRP A 509 -26.86 15.13 -7.01
CA TRP A 509 -26.22 14.55 -5.83
C TRP A 509 -26.60 13.10 -5.57
N ILE A 510 -27.75 12.62 -6.06
CA ILE A 510 -28.14 11.19 -6.00
C ILE A 510 -27.09 10.30 -6.69
N CYS A 511 -26.37 10.81 -7.70
CA CYS A 511 -25.31 10.07 -8.38
C CYS A 511 -24.14 9.68 -7.44
N ILE A 512 -23.98 10.29 -6.26
CA ILE A 512 -22.97 9.84 -5.30
C ILE A 512 -23.25 8.42 -4.77
N ALA A 513 -24.50 7.96 -4.82
CA ALA A 513 -24.90 6.60 -4.43
C ALA A 513 -24.10 5.52 -5.18
N VAL A 514 -23.64 5.80 -6.41
CA VAL A 514 -22.81 4.91 -7.24
C VAL A 514 -21.53 4.48 -6.52
N TYR A 515 -20.90 5.38 -5.74
CA TYR A 515 -19.76 5.01 -4.89
C TYR A 515 -20.18 4.77 -3.43
N LEU A 516 -21.07 5.61 -2.89
CA LEU A 516 -21.43 5.60 -1.47
C LEU A 516 -22.10 4.29 -1.04
N VAL A 517 -22.99 3.71 -1.85
CA VAL A 517 -23.67 2.45 -1.50
C VAL A 517 -22.68 1.27 -1.48
N PRO A 518 -21.86 1.03 -2.53
CA PRO A 518 -20.77 0.05 -2.46
C PRO A 518 -19.78 0.30 -1.31
N TYR A 519 -19.45 1.57 -1.00
CA TYR A 519 -18.53 1.91 0.09
C TYR A 519 -19.11 1.54 1.47
N LEU A 520 -20.36 1.91 1.74
CA LEU A 520 -21.04 1.56 2.98
C LEU A 520 -21.21 0.03 3.10
N PHE A 521 -21.61 -0.64 2.03
CA PHE A 521 -21.75 -2.10 2.00
C PHE A 521 -20.42 -2.83 2.20
N ASN A 522 -19.31 -2.31 1.66
CA ASN A 522 -17.97 -2.85 1.88
C ASN A 522 -17.52 -2.72 3.35
N ASN A 523 -17.71 -1.54 3.97
CA ASN A 523 -17.36 -1.35 5.38
C ASN A 523 -18.26 -2.16 6.32
N TYR A 524 -19.55 -2.30 6.01
CA TYR A 524 -20.47 -3.20 6.73
C TYR A 524 -20.01 -4.66 6.64
N SER A 525 -19.67 -5.14 5.44
CA SER A 525 -19.19 -6.52 5.23
C SER A 525 -17.88 -6.79 5.99
N ILE A 526 -16.96 -5.83 6.04
CA ILE A 526 -15.74 -5.92 6.87
C ILE A 526 -16.08 -6.04 8.37
N HIS A 527 -17.05 -5.25 8.85
CA HIS A 527 -17.46 -5.30 10.26
C HIS A 527 -18.14 -6.61 10.63
N VAL A 528 -19.06 -7.11 9.79
CA VAL A 528 -19.72 -8.42 9.97
C VAL A 528 -18.72 -9.57 9.89
N ALA A 529 -17.75 -9.51 8.97
CA ALA A 529 -16.69 -10.52 8.91
C ALA A 529 -15.85 -10.52 10.20
N LYS A 530 -15.41 -9.36 10.69
CA LYS A 530 -14.60 -9.26 11.92
C LYS A 530 -15.33 -9.70 13.18
N SER A 531 -16.63 -9.46 13.28
CA SER A 531 -17.46 -9.84 14.44
C SER A 531 -17.97 -11.29 14.40
N SER A 532 -17.70 -12.03 13.31
CA SER A 532 -18.12 -13.43 13.15
C SER A 532 -16.96 -14.43 13.04
N VAL A 533 -15.70 -13.97 13.20
CA VAL A 533 -14.55 -14.87 13.40
C VAL A 533 -14.77 -15.71 14.67
N THR A 534 -14.45 -17.00 14.61
CA THR A 534 -14.50 -17.91 15.76
C THR A 534 -13.69 -17.38 16.94
N GLN A 535 -14.34 -17.20 18.10
CA GLN A 535 -13.71 -16.67 19.33
C GLN A 535 -13.98 -17.53 20.57
N SER A 536 -15.06 -18.32 20.60
CA SER A 536 -15.47 -19.12 21.76
C SER A 536 -15.11 -20.61 21.66
N SER A 537 -14.87 -21.13 20.45
CA SER A 537 -14.37 -22.48 20.21
C SER A 537 -12.94 -22.49 19.66
N THR A 538 -12.17 -23.53 19.96
CA THR A 538 -10.77 -23.68 19.52
C THR A 538 -10.68 -23.78 18.00
N HIS A 539 -9.88 -22.92 17.36
CA HIS A 539 -9.75 -22.91 15.90
C HIS A 539 -8.87 -24.11 15.45
N PRO A 540 -9.13 -24.74 14.28
CA PRO A 540 -8.35 -25.91 13.84
C PRO A 540 -6.84 -25.64 13.74
N ILE A 541 -6.45 -24.40 13.44
CA ILE A 541 -5.03 -23.97 13.41
C ILE A 541 -4.37 -24.09 14.79
N ASP A 542 -5.09 -23.85 15.89
CA ASP A 542 -4.53 -23.98 17.24
C ASP A 542 -4.26 -25.45 17.59
N LEU A 543 -5.13 -26.35 17.16
CA LEU A 543 -4.97 -27.80 17.32
C LEU A 543 -3.80 -28.34 16.47
N LEU A 544 -3.70 -27.88 15.21
CA LEU A 544 -2.56 -28.21 14.34
C LEU A 544 -1.23 -27.71 14.92
N ARG A 545 -1.21 -26.49 15.48
CA ARG A 545 -0.06 -25.94 16.19
C ARG A 545 0.27 -26.71 17.48
N GLN A 546 -0.72 -27.25 18.20
CA GLN A 546 -0.49 -28.08 19.38
C GLN A 546 0.14 -29.44 19.02
N ASP A 547 -0.39 -30.17 18.03
CA ASP A 547 0.22 -31.42 17.53
C ASP A 547 1.64 -31.15 17.01
N ALA A 548 1.82 -30.08 16.22
CA ALA A 548 3.13 -29.72 15.67
C ALA A 548 4.17 -29.33 16.75
N LYS A 549 3.79 -28.58 17.79
CA LYS A 549 4.70 -28.28 18.92
C LYS A 549 5.07 -29.55 19.71
N ALA A 550 4.15 -30.50 19.87
CA ALA A 550 4.45 -31.79 20.50
C ALA A 550 5.39 -32.64 19.63
N ASN A 551 5.13 -32.74 18.32
CA ASN A 551 6.00 -33.42 17.37
C ASN A 551 7.41 -32.80 17.32
N PHE A 552 7.53 -31.48 17.50
CA PHE A 552 8.81 -30.78 17.59
C PHE A 552 9.59 -31.12 18.86
N GLN A 553 8.94 -31.12 20.04
CA GLN A 553 9.58 -31.57 21.29
C GLN A 553 10.08 -33.02 21.16
N ALA A 554 9.24 -33.94 20.67
CA ALA A 554 9.60 -35.34 20.44
C ALA A 554 10.65 -35.56 19.33
N LEU A 555 10.89 -34.56 18.47
CA LEU A 555 11.99 -34.56 17.51
C LEU A 555 13.30 -34.10 18.15
N LEU A 556 13.28 -33.13 19.07
CA LEU A 556 14.46 -32.71 19.83
C LEU A 556 14.88 -33.76 20.87
N GLU A 557 13.92 -34.37 21.57
CA GLU A 557 14.16 -35.37 22.62
C GLU A 557 14.80 -36.66 22.11
N ARG A 558 14.64 -37.00 20.82
CA ARG A 558 15.19 -38.23 20.21
C ARG A 558 16.62 -38.12 19.69
N GLN A 559 17.24 -36.94 19.68
CA GLN A 559 18.54 -36.74 19.02
C GLN A 559 19.72 -37.35 19.81
N SER A 560 20.65 -37.97 19.10
CA SER A 560 21.73 -38.77 19.65
C SER A 560 22.82 -37.96 20.38
N THR A 561 22.84 -38.08 21.71
CA THR A 561 23.79 -37.37 22.59
C THR A 561 25.21 -37.96 22.58
N SER A 562 25.44 -39.12 21.97
CA SER A 562 26.74 -39.77 21.81
C SER A 562 26.95 -40.31 20.39
N TYR A 563 28.21 -40.50 20.00
CA TYR A 563 28.56 -41.08 18.68
C TYR A 563 28.03 -42.51 18.52
N ALA A 564 28.12 -43.33 19.57
CA ALA A 564 27.59 -44.70 19.57
C ALA A 564 26.07 -44.72 19.34
N ALA A 565 25.32 -43.83 20.00
CA ALA A 565 23.88 -43.69 19.79
C ALA A 565 23.55 -43.25 18.35
N ALA A 566 24.30 -42.29 17.79
CA ALA A 566 24.10 -41.84 16.41
C ALA A 566 24.38 -42.97 15.38
N CYS A 567 25.35 -43.85 15.65
CA CYS A 567 25.60 -45.05 14.84
C CYS A 567 24.46 -46.08 14.97
N GLU A 568 23.92 -46.29 16.17
CA GLU A 568 22.80 -47.21 16.41
C GLU A 568 21.49 -46.69 15.78
N GLU A 569 21.19 -45.40 15.93
CA GLU A 569 20.04 -44.76 15.29
C GLU A 569 20.16 -44.76 13.77
N TYR A 570 21.34 -44.48 13.20
CA TYR A 570 21.58 -44.58 11.76
C TYR A 570 21.29 -45.99 11.23
N ARG A 571 21.79 -47.05 11.91
CA ARG A 571 21.48 -48.45 11.57
C ARG A 571 19.99 -48.75 11.69
N ARG A 572 19.35 -48.33 12.78
CA ARG A 572 17.92 -48.56 13.07
C ARG A 572 17.00 -47.88 12.06
N ARG A 573 17.41 -46.70 11.57
CA ARG A 573 16.63 -45.85 10.65
C ARG A 573 16.84 -46.20 9.19
N TYR A 574 18.09 -46.44 8.76
CA TYR A 574 18.47 -46.60 7.36
C TYR A 574 18.87 -48.04 6.98
N GLY A 575 18.94 -48.97 7.94
CA GLY A 575 19.23 -50.38 7.69
C GLY A 575 20.66 -50.68 7.23
N MET A 576 21.58 -49.73 7.37
CA MET A 576 22.96 -49.83 6.89
C MET A 576 23.96 -49.26 7.92
N GLU A 577 25.23 -49.62 7.79
CA GLU A 577 26.32 -48.96 8.52
C GLU A 577 26.46 -47.48 8.11
N PRO A 578 26.91 -46.58 9.01
CA PRO A 578 27.24 -45.20 8.66
C PRO A 578 28.36 -45.10 7.60
N PRO A 579 28.44 -43.98 6.84
CA PRO A 579 29.52 -43.79 5.88
C PRO A 579 30.90 -43.65 6.54
N PRO A 580 32.00 -44.01 5.86
CA PRO A 580 33.35 -43.67 6.31
C PRO A 580 33.46 -42.17 6.61
N GLY A 581 34.11 -41.80 7.72
CA GLY A 581 34.19 -40.40 8.16
C GLY A 581 33.00 -39.89 9.00
N PHE A 582 31.97 -40.71 9.24
CA PHE A 582 30.80 -40.32 10.05
C PHE A 582 31.15 -39.84 11.48
N GLU A 583 32.23 -40.33 12.10
CA GLU A 583 32.70 -39.84 13.40
C GLU A 583 33.21 -38.39 13.32
N GLY A 584 33.95 -38.04 12.27
CA GLY A 584 34.41 -36.67 12.01
C GLY A 584 33.22 -35.73 11.79
N TRP A 585 32.22 -36.20 11.04
CA TRP A 585 30.95 -35.50 10.86
C TRP A 585 30.19 -35.29 12.17
N TYR A 586 30.04 -36.33 13.00
CA TYR A 586 29.34 -36.25 14.28
C TYR A 586 30.03 -35.25 15.23
N ASN A 587 31.36 -35.33 15.33
CA ASN A 587 32.14 -34.43 16.16
C ASN A 587 32.08 -32.98 15.65
N PHE A 588 32.08 -32.76 14.33
CA PHE A 588 31.88 -31.44 13.72
C PHE A 588 30.48 -30.87 14.03
N ALA A 589 29.42 -31.67 13.87
CA ALA A 589 28.04 -31.26 14.15
C ALA A 589 27.85 -30.90 15.64
N LYS A 590 28.44 -31.70 16.54
CA LYS A 590 28.41 -31.47 17.98
C LYS A 590 29.19 -30.23 18.40
N ALA A 591 30.36 -29.99 17.82
CA ALA A 591 31.17 -28.80 18.07
C ALA A 591 30.45 -27.51 17.68
N HIS A 592 29.72 -27.52 16.57
CA HIS A 592 28.90 -26.39 16.10
C HIS A 592 27.49 -26.35 16.71
N GLN A 593 27.22 -27.15 17.75
CA GLN A 593 25.96 -27.17 18.50
C GLN A 593 24.72 -27.42 17.61
N SER A 594 24.84 -28.28 16.59
CA SER A 594 23.69 -28.59 15.74
C SER A 594 22.58 -29.28 16.55
N PRO A 595 21.33 -28.80 16.47
CA PRO A 595 20.23 -29.40 17.21
C PRO A 595 19.64 -30.64 16.50
N ILE A 596 20.11 -30.99 15.30
CA ILE A 596 19.70 -32.17 14.52
C ILE A 596 20.92 -33.02 14.19
N ILE A 597 20.88 -34.30 14.58
CA ILE A 597 21.95 -35.29 14.38
C ILE A 597 21.47 -36.47 13.53
N ASP A 598 20.24 -36.92 13.73
CA ASP A 598 19.78 -38.21 13.19
C ASP A 598 18.77 -38.08 12.05
N ASP A 599 17.93 -37.05 12.08
CA ASP A 599 16.92 -36.78 11.05
C ASP A 599 17.59 -36.12 9.82
N PHE A 600 18.01 -36.98 8.87
CA PHE A 600 18.58 -36.62 7.56
C PHE A 600 17.89 -37.42 6.43
N ASP A 601 16.60 -37.68 6.58
CA ASP A 601 15.83 -38.58 5.72
C ASP A 601 15.75 -38.05 4.28
N VAL A 602 15.78 -36.73 4.09
CA VAL A 602 15.88 -36.09 2.76
C VAL A 602 17.17 -36.47 2.01
N ILE A 603 18.29 -36.69 2.71
CA ILE A 603 19.50 -37.21 2.06
C ILE A 603 19.29 -38.68 1.70
N TYR A 604 18.83 -39.49 2.66
CA TYR A 604 18.69 -40.93 2.47
C TYR A 604 17.72 -41.29 1.34
N GLU A 605 16.52 -40.70 1.28
CA GLU A 605 15.54 -40.95 0.21
C GLU A 605 16.08 -40.66 -1.20
N ARG A 606 17.05 -39.73 -1.32
CA ARG A 606 17.66 -39.36 -2.61
C ARG A 606 18.93 -40.14 -2.92
N VAL A 607 19.66 -40.61 -1.90
CA VAL A 607 20.88 -41.43 -2.06
C VAL A 607 20.53 -42.91 -2.24
N SER A 608 19.47 -43.42 -1.60
CA SER A 608 19.09 -44.85 -1.60
C SER A 608 18.89 -45.51 -2.98
N PRO A 609 18.42 -44.83 -4.05
CA PRO A 609 18.27 -45.47 -5.37
C PRO A 609 19.60 -45.86 -6.01
N PHE A 610 20.69 -45.15 -5.70
CA PHE A 610 22.01 -45.37 -6.30
C PHE A 610 22.76 -46.58 -5.74
N TRP A 611 22.21 -47.24 -4.71
CA TRP A 611 22.79 -48.44 -4.13
C TRP A 611 22.64 -49.68 -5.01
N SER A 612 21.69 -49.67 -5.96
CA SER A 612 21.49 -50.76 -6.93
C SER A 612 22.55 -50.83 -8.02
N ILE A 613 23.53 -49.91 -8.04
CA ILE A 613 24.67 -49.89 -8.97
C ILE A 613 25.99 -49.74 -8.20
N SER A 614 27.09 -50.24 -8.75
CA SER A 614 28.43 -50.17 -8.18
C SER A 614 29.02 -48.75 -8.21
N GLY A 615 30.08 -48.49 -7.44
CA GLY A 615 30.75 -47.18 -7.47
C GLY A 615 31.44 -46.86 -8.79
N VAL A 616 31.84 -47.89 -9.54
CA VAL A 616 32.32 -47.77 -10.93
C VAL A 616 31.21 -47.24 -11.84
N GLU A 617 30.03 -47.86 -11.84
CA GLU A 617 28.87 -47.44 -12.66
C GLU A 617 28.39 -46.01 -12.34
N VAL A 618 28.45 -45.60 -11.07
CA VAL A 618 28.18 -44.21 -10.65
C VAL A 618 29.21 -43.26 -11.28
N THR A 619 30.50 -43.59 -11.18
CA THR A 619 31.61 -42.75 -11.66
C THR A 619 31.66 -42.67 -13.19
N GLU A 620 31.34 -43.76 -13.90
CA GLU A 620 31.13 -43.78 -15.35
C GLU A 620 29.95 -42.89 -15.75
N THR A 621 28.82 -43.00 -15.06
CA THR A 621 27.61 -42.26 -15.41
C THR A 621 27.73 -40.75 -15.14
N ILE A 622 28.47 -40.36 -14.10
CA ILE A 622 28.89 -38.96 -13.88
C ILE A 622 29.71 -38.44 -15.07
N SER A 623 30.74 -39.19 -15.50
CA SER A 623 31.61 -38.79 -16.61
C SER A 623 30.85 -38.69 -17.94
N ARG A 624 29.95 -39.63 -18.20
CA ARG A 624 29.10 -39.65 -19.40
C ARG A 624 28.13 -38.46 -19.49
N LEU A 625 27.53 -38.02 -18.38
CA LEU A 625 26.67 -36.84 -18.40
C LEU A 625 27.48 -35.53 -18.56
N GLN A 626 28.72 -35.49 -18.04
CA GLN A 626 29.67 -34.40 -18.31
C GLN A 626 30.00 -34.28 -19.82
N GLU A 627 30.15 -35.40 -20.53
CA GLU A 627 30.42 -35.44 -21.98
C GLU A 627 29.16 -35.19 -22.84
N THR A 628 27.96 -35.27 -22.26
CA THR A 628 26.71 -35.13 -22.99
C THR A 628 26.45 -33.67 -23.40
N LEU A 629 26.39 -33.41 -24.71
CA LEU A 629 26.18 -32.07 -25.26
C LEU A 629 24.84 -31.47 -24.79
N ASN A 630 24.87 -30.19 -24.39
CA ASN A 630 23.72 -29.48 -23.79
C ASN A 630 23.18 -30.12 -22.49
N SER A 631 24.04 -30.82 -21.72
CA SER A 631 23.66 -31.33 -20.39
C SER A 631 23.22 -30.21 -19.44
N ASP A 632 23.71 -28.97 -19.58
CA ASP A 632 23.40 -27.83 -18.70
C ASP A 632 23.64 -28.13 -17.19
N VAL A 633 24.63 -28.98 -16.93
CA VAL A 633 25.08 -29.43 -15.61
C VAL A 633 26.47 -28.89 -15.35
N CYS A 634 26.72 -28.38 -14.15
CA CYS A 634 28.03 -27.94 -13.72
C CYS A 634 28.78 -29.12 -13.07
N VAL A 635 30.03 -29.35 -13.48
CA VAL A 635 30.90 -30.36 -12.87
C VAL A 635 31.74 -29.69 -11.80
N CYS A 636 31.59 -30.13 -10.56
CA CYS A 636 32.33 -29.61 -9.41
C CYS A 636 33.24 -30.69 -8.82
N THR A 637 34.45 -30.28 -8.43
CA THR A 637 35.41 -31.11 -7.69
C THR A 637 35.82 -30.37 -6.43
N PHE A 638 35.62 -30.99 -5.27
CA PHE A 638 36.15 -30.53 -3.99
C PHE A 638 37.50 -31.18 -3.72
N SER A 639 38.48 -30.39 -3.27
CA SER A 639 39.78 -30.88 -2.79
C SER A 639 39.90 -30.77 -1.27
N ALA A 640 40.20 -31.90 -0.64
CA ALA A 640 40.45 -32.06 0.78
C ALA A 640 41.67 -31.26 1.26
N ALA A 641 42.70 -31.15 0.42
CA ALA A 641 43.97 -30.50 0.74
C ALA A 641 43.84 -28.97 0.81
N GLU A 642 42.98 -28.38 -0.02
CA GLU A 642 42.70 -26.93 -0.05
C GLU A 642 41.43 -26.52 0.71
N ALA A 643 40.53 -27.46 1.01
CA ALA A 643 39.14 -27.19 1.43
C ALA A 643 38.38 -26.29 0.45
N ARG A 644 38.55 -26.55 -0.85
CA ARG A 644 38.00 -25.73 -1.93
C ARG A 644 37.29 -26.55 -2.98
N THR A 645 36.28 -25.93 -3.59
CA THR A 645 35.60 -26.48 -4.76
C THR A 645 35.97 -25.67 -6.01
N SER A 646 36.37 -26.37 -7.06
CA SER A 646 36.40 -25.84 -8.42
C SER A 646 35.18 -26.36 -9.19
N CYS A 647 34.44 -25.48 -9.84
CA CYS A 647 33.23 -25.80 -10.59
C CYS A 647 33.36 -25.28 -12.03
N SER A 648 32.99 -26.10 -13.01
CA SER A 648 33.15 -25.82 -14.43
C SER A 648 31.89 -26.15 -15.23
N HIS A 649 31.64 -25.41 -16.30
CA HIS A 649 30.50 -25.64 -17.20
C HIS A 649 30.95 -25.47 -18.67
N PRO A 650 30.69 -26.43 -19.58
CA PRO A 650 31.27 -26.41 -20.94
C PRO A 650 30.98 -25.15 -21.77
N HIS A 651 29.84 -24.50 -21.54
CA HIS A 651 29.34 -23.41 -22.39
C HIS A 651 28.84 -22.16 -21.63
N ARG A 652 29.12 -22.03 -20.33
CA ARG A 652 28.62 -20.91 -19.50
C ARG A 652 29.73 -20.35 -18.62
N SER A 653 29.92 -19.03 -18.66
CA SER A 653 30.90 -18.30 -17.84
C SER A 653 30.36 -17.80 -16.50
N VAL A 654 29.04 -17.90 -16.27
CA VAL A 654 28.37 -17.49 -15.03
C VAL A 654 27.90 -18.74 -14.31
N ASP A 655 28.49 -19.03 -13.15
CA ASP A 655 28.25 -20.23 -12.32
C ASP A 655 27.01 -20.11 -11.43
N ARG A 656 26.31 -18.96 -11.42
CA ARG A 656 25.22 -18.63 -10.47
C ARG A 656 25.67 -18.74 -9.00
N ASN A 657 26.91 -18.32 -8.71
CA ASN A 657 27.51 -18.33 -7.37
C ASN A 657 27.60 -19.73 -6.72
N ILE A 658 27.45 -20.81 -7.49
CA ILE A 658 27.60 -22.20 -7.00
C ILE A 658 29.00 -22.40 -6.41
N GLN A 659 30.05 -21.95 -7.10
CA GLN A 659 31.42 -22.10 -6.62
C GLN A 659 31.69 -21.20 -5.40
N GLY A 660 31.12 -19.99 -5.36
CA GLY A 660 31.24 -19.09 -4.21
C GLY A 660 30.56 -19.65 -2.96
N PHE A 661 29.33 -20.13 -3.11
CA PHE A 661 28.57 -20.80 -2.05
C PHE A 661 29.30 -22.05 -1.52
N LEU A 662 29.74 -22.96 -2.40
CA LEU A 662 30.40 -24.19 -1.98
C LEU A 662 31.74 -23.91 -1.28
N ASN A 663 32.54 -22.96 -1.76
CA ASN A 663 33.75 -22.54 -1.05
C ASN A 663 33.45 -21.88 0.30
N ALA A 664 32.38 -21.09 0.42
CA ALA A 664 31.99 -20.50 1.70
C ALA A 664 31.57 -21.57 2.72
N VAL A 665 30.76 -22.54 2.30
CA VAL A 665 30.18 -23.57 3.18
C VAL A 665 31.16 -24.70 3.50
N LEU A 666 32.09 -25.06 2.61
CA LEU A 666 33.00 -26.20 2.80
C LEU A 666 34.41 -25.82 3.33
N ALA A 667 34.71 -24.52 3.49
CA ALA A 667 36.04 -24.03 3.91
C ALA A 667 36.59 -24.68 5.19
N ASP A 668 35.70 -24.98 6.14
CA ASP A 668 36.05 -25.47 7.47
C ASP A 668 36.27 -27.00 7.53
N LEU A 669 36.15 -27.70 6.38
CA LEU A 669 36.22 -29.17 6.26
C LEU A 669 37.58 -29.70 5.78
N ARG A 670 38.66 -28.93 5.97
CA ARG A 670 40.01 -29.27 5.49
C ARG A 670 40.52 -30.60 6.06
N GLY A 671 40.79 -31.56 5.19
CA GLY A 671 41.22 -32.91 5.58
C GLY A 671 40.15 -33.76 6.29
N LEU A 672 38.89 -33.30 6.38
CA LEU A 672 37.77 -34.02 6.99
C LEU A 672 36.89 -34.77 5.97
N LEU A 673 37.12 -34.51 4.69
CA LEU A 673 36.48 -35.12 3.52
C LEU A 673 37.57 -35.66 2.57
N PRO A 674 37.28 -36.69 1.75
CA PRO A 674 38.13 -37.05 0.61
C PRO A 674 38.00 -36.03 -0.54
N ASP A 675 38.93 -36.07 -1.50
CA ASP A 675 38.72 -35.43 -2.80
C ASP A 675 37.51 -36.06 -3.49
N ILE A 676 36.56 -35.25 -3.95
CA ILE A 676 35.28 -35.74 -4.48
C ILE A 676 34.79 -34.92 -5.67
N ARG A 677 34.35 -35.62 -6.73
CA ARG A 677 33.68 -35.05 -7.90
C ARG A 677 32.17 -35.24 -7.78
N PHE A 678 31.39 -34.25 -8.19
CA PHE A 678 29.93 -34.29 -8.18
C PHE A 678 29.33 -33.34 -9.23
N LEU A 679 28.06 -33.55 -9.55
CA LEU A 679 27.33 -32.80 -10.56
C LEU A 679 26.31 -31.87 -9.91
N VAL A 680 26.25 -30.61 -10.33
CA VAL A 680 25.30 -29.60 -9.81
C VAL A 680 24.41 -29.09 -10.92
N ASN A 681 23.11 -29.05 -10.68
CA ASN A 681 22.12 -28.45 -11.58
C ASN A 681 22.34 -26.93 -11.68
N HIS A 682 22.51 -26.40 -12.90
CA HIS A 682 22.62 -24.95 -13.12
C HIS A 682 21.26 -24.24 -13.20
N LEU A 683 20.17 -24.97 -13.43
CA LEU A 683 18.84 -24.44 -13.68
C LEU A 683 18.01 -24.27 -12.41
N ASP A 684 16.90 -23.53 -12.52
CA ASP A 684 15.95 -23.34 -11.43
C ASP A 684 15.08 -24.59 -11.23
N GLU A 685 14.67 -25.21 -12.34
CA GLU A 685 13.80 -26.40 -12.35
C GLU A 685 14.58 -27.70 -12.01
N PRO A 686 13.98 -28.66 -11.29
CA PRO A 686 14.55 -30.00 -11.04
C PRO A 686 14.63 -30.84 -12.32
N ARG A 687 15.47 -31.89 -12.32
CA ARG A 687 15.93 -32.51 -13.57
C ARG A 687 16.02 -34.03 -13.60
N VAL A 688 16.27 -34.72 -12.48
CA VAL A 688 16.45 -36.17 -12.48
C VAL A 688 15.10 -36.88 -12.34
N LEU A 689 14.77 -37.75 -13.29
CA LEU A 689 13.71 -38.76 -13.14
C LEU A 689 14.37 -40.14 -13.07
N LEU A 690 14.16 -40.84 -11.96
CA LEU A 690 14.72 -42.17 -11.74
C LEU A 690 13.99 -43.21 -12.63
N PRO A 691 14.70 -44.16 -13.24
CA PRO A 691 14.07 -45.22 -14.01
C PRO A 691 13.25 -46.15 -13.11
N PRO A 692 12.13 -46.72 -13.58
CA PRO A 692 11.46 -47.81 -12.87
C PRO A 692 12.38 -49.04 -12.80
N SER A 693 12.23 -49.85 -11.75
CA SER A 693 13.11 -50.99 -11.43
C SER A 693 13.20 -52.11 -12.49
N SER A 694 12.40 -52.04 -13.55
CA SER A 694 12.44 -52.92 -14.73
C SER A 694 13.30 -52.42 -15.89
N GLU A 695 13.70 -51.14 -15.90
CA GLU A 695 14.59 -50.56 -16.92
C GLU A 695 16.07 -50.79 -16.54
N ARG A 696 16.98 -50.85 -17.53
CA ARG A 696 18.40 -51.20 -17.28
C ARG A 696 19.12 -50.04 -16.59
N PRO A 697 19.93 -50.27 -15.53
CA PRO A 697 20.59 -49.18 -14.78
C PRO A 697 21.47 -48.24 -15.63
N GLY A 698 22.01 -48.74 -16.74
CA GLY A 698 22.91 -48.00 -17.62
C GLY A 698 22.26 -47.07 -18.66
N SER A 699 20.94 -47.03 -18.85
CA SER A 699 20.34 -46.12 -19.85
C SER A 699 20.21 -44.68 -19.33
N LEU A 700 20.76 -43.73 -20.09
CA LEU A 700 20.66 -42.29 -19.86
C LEU A 700 19.93 -41.64 -21.04
N ASN A 701 18.79 -41.02 -20.82
CA ASN A 701 18.04 -40.27 -21.83
C ASN A 701 17.87 -38.79 -21.43
N MET A 702 17.78 -37.90 -22.41
CA MET A 702 17.55 -36.47 -22.18
C MET A 702 16.41 -35.95 -23.05
N THR A 703 15.32 -35.51 -22.41
CA THR A 703 14.11 -35.04 -23.10
C THR A 703 13.78 -33.61 -22.68
N ASN A 704 13.68 -32.69 -23.64
CA ASN A 704 13.42 -31.28 -23.35
C ASN A 704 11.91 -30.96 -23.40
N TYR A 705 11.33 -30.69 -22.23
CA TYR A 705 9.93 -30.30 -22.02
C TYR A 705 9.74 -28.80 -21.75
N SER A 706 10.74 -27.96 -22.03
CA SER A 706 10.61 -26.50 -21.85
C SER A 706 9.34 -25.98 -22.56
N ARG A 707 8.47 -25.28 -21.82
CA ARG A 707 7.18 -24.74 -22.26
C ARG A 707 6.15 -25.79 -22.70
N ARG A 708 6.22 -27.01 -22.14
CA ARG A 708 5.29 -28.12 -22.39
C ARG A 708 4.85 -28.76 -21.06
N PRO A 709 3.62 -29.30 -20.94
CA PRO A 709 3.22 -30.02 -19.73
C PRO A 709 4.16 -31.18 -19.43
N VAL A 710 4.58 -31.30 -18.16
CA VAL A 710 5.47 -32.37 -17.68
C VAL A 710 4.78 -33.39 -16.78
N TRP A 711 3.54 -33.12 -16.36
CA TRP A 711 2.79 -33.93 -15.40
C TRP A 711 2.85 -35.44 -15.67
N ASP A 712 2.49 -35.87 -16.89
CA ASP A 712 2.41 -37.30 -17.24
C ASP A 712 3.78 -37.98 -17.21
N THR A 713 4.86 -37.22 -17.43
CA THR A 713 6.24 -37.71 -17.37
C THR A 713 6.73 -37.78 -15.93
N VAL A 714 6.60 -36.71 -15.14
CA VAL A 714 7.07 -36.69 -13.74
C VAL A 714 6.22 -37.57 -12.80
N THR A 715 5.02 -37.99 -13.22
CA THR A 715 4.20 -38.96 -12.50
C THR A 715 4.21 -40.38 -13.10
N LYS A 716 5.06 -40.66 -14.11
CA LYS A 716 5.37 -42.02 -14.62
C LYS A 716 5.69 -43.03 -13.49
N PRO A 717 6.40 -42.66 -12.39
CA PRO A 717 6.68 -43.61 -11.29
C PRO A 717 5.49 -43.94 -10.38
N CYS A 718 4.42 -43.14 -10.37
CA CYS A 718 3.32 -43.28 -9.41
C CYS A 718 2.45 -44.51 -9.70
N SER A 719 2.34 -45.43 -8.75
CA SER A 719 1.52 -46.64 -8.91
C SER A 719 0.01 -46.35 -8.78
N SER A 720 -0.80 -47.37 -9.10
CA SER A 720 -2.25 -47.35 -8.85
C SER A 720 -2.63 -47.61 -7.38
N ALA A 721 -1.67 -48.00 -6.53
CA ALA A 721 -1.87 -48.23 -5.10
C ALA A 721 -1.66 -46.96 -4.27
N ASP A 722 -0.69 -46.11 -4.63
CA ASP A 722 -0.35 -44.87 -3.91
C ASP A 722 -1.54 -43.91 -3.80
N ARG A 723 -2.38 -43.92 -4.84
CA ARG A 723 -3.63 -43.16 -4.95
C ARG A 723 -4.73 -43.53 -3.95
N LYS A 724 -4.50 -44.47 -3.02
CA LYS A 724 -5.54 -45.02 -2.12
C LYS A 724 -5.33 -44.82 -0.62
N LYS A 725 -4.22 -44.23 -0.15
CA LYS A 725 -4.14 -43.76 1.24
C LYS A 725 -4.63 -42.32 1.36
N VAL A 726 -5.88 -42.16 1.81
CA VAL A 726 -6.34 -40.92 2.46
C VAL A 726 -6.28 -41.18 3.96
N ASP A 727 -5.22 -40.71 4.61
CA ASP A 727 -5.11 -40.77 6.07
C ASP A 727 -6.20 -39.90 6.68
N ARG A 728 -6.91 -40.41 7.68
CA ARG A 728 -7.97 -39.63 8.35
C ARG A 728 -7.30 -38.47 9.10
N PRO A 729 -7.66 -37.21 8.83
CA PRO A 729 -6.99 -36.07 9.45
C PRO A 729 -7.20 -36.12 10.97
N LYS A 730 -6.10 -36.08 11.74
CA LYS A 730 -6.12 -36.08 13.22
C LYS A 730 -6.97 -34.92 13.79
N VAL A 731 -7.03 -33.80 13.07
CA VAL A 731 -7.73 -32.57 13.44
C VAL A 731 -8.93 -32.35 12.52
N GLN A 732 -10.08 -32.00 13.09
CA GLN A 732 -11.27 -31.65 12.32
C GLN A 732 -11.09 -30.27 11.63
N THR A 733 -10.85 -30.27 10.32
CA THR A 733 -10.64 -29.04 9.53
C THR A 733 -11.92 -28.38 9.03
N PHE A 734 -13.10 -28.94 9.36
CA PHE A 734 -14.43 -28.49 8.91
C PHE A 734 -14.57 -28.34 7.38
N GLY A 735 -13.79 -29.10 6.60
CA GLY A 735 -13.82 -29.07 5.14
C GLY A 735 -12.92 -28.00 4.49
N LEU A 736 -12.09 -27.29 5.26
CA LEU A 736 -10.97 -26.53 4.71
C LEU A 736 -9.74 -27.43 4.53
N PRO A 737 -8.99 -27.29 3.42
CA PRO A 737 -7.76 -28.04 3.18
C PRO A 737 -6.55 -27.39 3.89
N PHE A 738 -6.61 -27.28 5.22
CA PHE A 738 -5.42 -26.98 6.01
C PHE A 738 -4.40 -28.12 5.87
N VAL A 739 -3.13 -27.81 5.69
CA VAL A 739 -2.05 -28.81 5.58
C VAL A 739 -1.85 -29.51 6.92
N THR A 740 -2.31 -30.77 7.03
CA THR A 740 -2.18 -31.61 8.24
C THR A 740 -0.88 -32.41 8.29
N ASP A 741 -0.33 -32.74 7.13
CA ASP A 741 0.98 -33.36 6.92
C ASP A 741 1.62 -32.69 5.69
N HIS A 742 2.89 -32.31 5.81
CA HIS A 742 3.64 -31.68 4.72
C HIS A 742 4.08 -32.69 3.66
N HIS A 743 4.52 -33.89 4.06
CA HIS A 743 5.06 -34.89 3.13
C HIS A 743 3.97 -35.39 2.18
N SER A 744 2.75 -35.65 2.67
CA SER A 744 1.59 -35.93 1.82
C SER A 744 1.20 -34.73 0.97
N ALA A 745 1.22 -33.50 1.49
CA ALA A 745 0.70 -32.33 0.77
C ALA A 745 1.54 -31.92 -0.44
N ILE A 746 2.82 -32.31 -0.51
CA ILE A 746 3.71 -32.12 -1.66
C ILE A 746 3.85 -33.38 -2.54
N ASP A 747 3.16 -34.47 -2.21
CA ASP A 747 3.23 -35.72 -2.96
C ASP A 747 2.35 -35.70 -4.22
N LEU A 748 2.99 -35.67 -5.39
CA LEU A 748 2.31 -35.68 -6.69
C LEU A 748 1.54 -36.99 -6.94
N CYS A 749 1.96 -38.10 -6.34
CA CYS A 749 1.28 -39.39 -6.50
C CYS A 749 -0.07 -39.45 -5.76
N ARG A 750 -0.25 -38.60 -4.72
CA ARG A 750 -1.49 -38.49 -3.93
C ARG A 750 -2.43 -37.39 -4.42
N HIS A 751 -1.91 -36.38 -5.13
CA HIS A 751 -2.63 -35.17 -5.54
C HIS A 751 -2.70 -34.96 -7.06
N PRO A 752 -3.47 -35.78 -7.81
CA PRO A 752 -3.62 -35.65 -9.26
C PRO A 752 -4.21 -34.31 -9.73
N GLU A 753 -4.92 -33.60 -8.86
CA GLU A 753 -5.43 -32.25 -9.10
C GLU A 753 -4.33 -31.19 -9.29
N TYR A 754 -3.08 -31.48 -8.90
CA TYR A 754 -1.97 -30.54 -9.05
C TYR A 754 -1.58 -30.30 -10.51
N ARG A 755 -1.87 -31.26 -11.40
CA ARG A 755 -1.69 -31.24 -12.87
C ARG A 755 -2.00 -29.87 -13.50
N ASP A 756 -3.18 -29.35 -13.20
CA ASP A 756 -3.74 -28.15 -13.82
C ASP A 756 -3.78 -26.95 -12.85
N SER A 757 -2.90 -26.95 -11.83
CA SER A 757 -2.89 -25.92 -10.78
C SER A 757 -1.52 -25.28 -10.45
N HIS A 758 -0.41 -25.87 -10.94
CA HIS A 758 0.95 -25.44 -10.63
C HIS A 758 1.79 -25.20 -11.89
N GLY A 759 2.45 -24.04 -11.97
CA GLY A 759 3.12 -23.58 -13.20
C GLY A 759 4.18 -24.55 -13.76
N LEU A 760 5.09 -25.02 -12.90
CA LEU A 760 6.13 -26.00 -13.22
C LEU A 760 5.61 -27.27 -13.90
N LEU A 761 4.36 -27.67 -13.63
CA LEU A 761 3.75 -28.91 -14.13
C LEU A 761 3.01 -28.69 -15.47
N ILE A 762 2.50 -27.48 -15.69
CA ILE A 762 1.70 -27.08 -16.86
C ILE A 762 2.59 -26.60 -18.02
N SER A 763 3.58 -25.74 -17.73
CA SER A 763 4.46 -25.14 -18.73
C SER A 763 5.73 -24.54 -18.07
N PRO A 764 6.73 -25.36 -17.71
CA PRO A 764 7.98 -24.89 -17.10
C PRO A 764 8.77 -23.98 -18.05
N THR A 765 9.61 -23.08 -17.53
CA THR A 765 10.38 -22.16 -18.38
C THR A 765 11.52 -22.91 -19.09
N SER A 766 12.23 -23.72 -18.33
CA SER A 766 13.27 -24.66 -18.75
C SER A 766 12.96 -26.05 -18.19
N PHE A 767 13.03 -27.10 -19.00
CA PHE A 767 12.91 -28.47 -18.49
C PHE A 767 13.66 -29.53 -19.34
N PRO A 768 15.00 -29.45 -19.43
CA PRO A 768 15.82 -30.54 -19.96
C PRO A 768 15.90 -31.68 -18.93
N LEU A 769 14.87 -32.52 -18.91
CA LEU A 769 14.75 -33.70 -18.06
C LEU A 769 15.84 -34.72 -18.39
N ILE A 770 16.38 -35.35 -17.36
CA ILE A 770 17.36 -36.43 -17.42
C ILE A 770 16.68 -37.68 -16.85
N GLU A 771 16.50 -38.69 -17.68
CA GLU A 771 15.96 -40.00 -17.27
C GLU A 771 17.12 -40.97 -17.10
N GLY A 772 17.36 -41.46 -15.88
CA GLY A 772 18.46 -42.38 -15.56
C GLY A 772 19.01 -42.23 -14.13
N LEU A 773 19.83 -43.19 -13.72
CA LEU A 773 20.51 -43.16 -12.41
C LEU A 773 21.76 -42.26 -12.46
N VAL A 774 21.57 -40.94 -12.39
CA VAL A 774 22.68 -39.98 -12.20
C VAL A 774 22.52 -39.18 -10.89
N PRO A 775 23.51 -39.16 -9.98
CA PRO A 775 23.48 -38.29 -8.81
C PRO A 775 23.77 -36.84 -9.22
N ILE A 776 22.77 -35.98 -9.13
CA ILE A 776 22.87 -34.54 -9.42
C ILE A 776 22.32 -33.76 -8.23
N LEU A 777 23.08 -32.75 -7.79
CA LEU A 777 22.70 -31.83 -6.72
C LEU A 777 21.77 -30.74 -7.28
N ALA A 778 20.59 -30.56 -6.68
CA ALA A 778 19.64 -29.49 -7.01
C ALA A 778 19.18 -28.73 -5.76
N THR A 779 18.74 -27.49 -5.94
CA THR A 779 18.32 -26.61 -4.83
C THR A 779 16.90 -26.91 -4.33
N GLY A 780 16.08 -27.57 -5.16
CA GLY A 780 14.78 -28.13 -4.80
C GLY A 780 14.35 -29.20 -5.78
N SER A 781 13.43 -30.08 -5.39
CA SER A 781 13.01 -31.25 -6.19
C SER A 781 11.56 -31.67 -5.88
N LEU A 782 10.85 -32.17 -6.89
CA LEU A 782 9.49 -32.71 -6.72
C LEU A 782 9.53 -34.07 -6.02
N SER A 783 8.46 -34.48 -5.33
CA SER A 783 8.41 -35.76 -4.58
C SER A 783 8.89 -36.96 -5.40
N THR A 784 8.44 -37.07 -6.66
CA THR A 784 8.74 -38.16 -7.60
C THR A 784 10.10 -38.06 -8.33
N MET A 785 10.87 -36.99 -8.13
CA MET A 785 12.13 -36.75 -8.84
C MET A 785 13.35 -37.15 -7.98
N GLY A 786 14.47 -37.46 -8.64
CA GLY A 786 15.65 -38.09 -8.03
C GLY A 786 16.78 -37.14 -7.64
N ASP A 787 16.60 -35.83 -7.73
CA ASP A 787 17.67 -34.87 -7.45
C ASP A 787 18.06 -34.90 -5.97
N ILE A 788 19.36 -34.91 -5.69
CA ILE A 788 19.93 -34.85 -4.35
C ILE A 788 19.89 -33.40 -3.90
N LEU A 789 19.26 -33.12 -2.75
CA LEU A 789 19.02 -31.73 -2.35
C LEU A 789 20.25 -31.10 -1.69
N TYR A 790 20.54 -29.84 -2.03
CA TYR A 790 21.58 -29.03 -1.41
C TYR A 790 21.09 -27.60 -1.12
N PRO A 791 21.69 -26.85 -0.17
CA PRO A 791 21.24 -25.50 0.16
C PRO A 791 21.47 -24.54 -1.01
N SER A 792 20.45 -23.75 -1.37
CA SER A 792 20.54 -22.82 -2.49
C SER A 792 21.57 -21.70 -2.26
N PRO A 793 22.47 -21.41 -3.23
CA PRO A 793 23.37 -20.25 -3.19
C PRO A 793 22.66 -18.93 -2.90
N ALA A 794 21.41 -18.79 -3.37
CA ALA A 794 20.57 -17.62 -3.15
C ALA A 794 20.34 -17.30 -1.65
N TYR A 795 20.40 -18.29 -0.76
CA TYR A 795 20.23 -18.05 0.68
C TYR A 795 21.42 -17.32 1.34
N LEU A 796 22.55 -17.20 0.65
CA LEU A 796 23.71 -16.39 1.06
C LEU A 796 23.97 -15.21 0.10
N GLU A 797 23.05 -14.89 -0.82
CA GLU A 797 23.20 -13.75 -1.73
C GLU A 797 22.75 -12.43 -1.08
N PRO A 798 23.49 -11.32 -1.21
CA PRO A 798 23.19 -10.06 -0.53
C PRO A 798 21.80 -9.45 -0.84
N GLU A 799 21.12 -9.83 -1.92
CA GLU A 799 19.73 -9.40 -2.19
C GLU A 799 18.73 -10.05 -1.22
N PHE A 800 18.99 -11.31 -0.84
CA PHE A 800 18.11 -12.13 -0.02
C PHE A 800 18.50 -12.18 1.47
N GLU A 801 19.70 -11.75 1.86
CA GLU A 801 20.09 -11.63 3.27
C GLU A 801 19.12 -10.78 4.11
N TYR A 802 18.85 -11.25 5.34
CA TYR A 802 18.04 -10.55 6.33
C TYR A 802 18.82 -9.42 7.02
N VAL A 803 18.21 -8.24 7.10
CA VAL A 803 18.81 -7.05 7.73
C VAL A 803 17.94 -6.60 8.90
N ALA A 804 18.32 -7.00 10.12
CA ALA A 804 17.54 -6.72 11.34
C ALA A 804 17.24 -5.23 11.58
N ALA A 805 18.08 -4.31 11.08
CA ALA A 805 17.85 -2.86 11.15
C ALA A 805 16.71 -2.35 10.24
N LYS A 806 16.21 -3.18 9.31
CA LYS A 806 15.01 -2.93 8.50
C LYS A 806 13.74 -3.50 9.14
N ASP A 807 13.88 -4.37 10.15
CA ASP A 807 12.79 -5.17 10.69
C ASP A 807 12.20 -4.57 11.98
N GLY A 808 11.07 -3.88 11.86
CA GLY A 808 10.36 -3.25 12.98
C GLY A 808 9.82 -4.25 14.01
N SER A 809 9.43 -3.77 15.20
CA SER A 809 8.74 -4.59 16.20
C SER A 809 7.38 -5.08 15.67
N TRP A 810 6.88 -6.21 16.21
CA TRP A 810 5.60 -6.79 15.82
C TRP A 810 4.42 -5.78 15.84
N ASP A 811 4.41 -4.86 16.81
CA ASP A 811 3.38 -3.83 16.97
C ASP A 811 3.51 -2.65 15.99
N SER A 812 4.69 -2.46 15.39
CA SER A 812 4.91 -1.46 14.34
C SER A 812 4.53 -1.95 12.93
N LYS A 813 4.31 -3.26 12.76
CA LYS A 813 3.99 -3.89 11.48
C LYS A 813 2.51 -3.74 11.12
N HIS A 814 2.25 -3.61 9.83
CA HIS A 814 0.90 -3.62 9.25
C HIS A 814 0.23 -4.99 9.45
N THR A 815 -1.08 -4.98 9.72
CA THR A 815 -1.88 -6.20 9.97
C THR A 815 -2.54 -6.67 8.68
N ASN A 816 -1.72 -7.27 7.83
CA ASN A 816 -2.03 -7.75 6.48
C ASN A 816 -1.08 -8.90 6.09
N LEU A 817 -1.43 -9.60 5.02
CA LEU A 817 -0.54 -10.41 4.21
C LEU A 817 0.14 -9.54 3.14
N TYR A 818 1.43 -9.73 2.93
CA TYR A 818 2.21 -9.08 1.88
C TYR A 818 2.81 -10.09 0.90
N TRP A 819 2.78 -9.75 -0.40
CA TRP A 819 3.62 -10.37 -1.41
C TRP A 819 3.84 -9.43 -2.60
N ALA A 820 5.09 -9.32 -3.05
CA ALA A 820 5.43 -8.68 -4.31
C ALA A 820 6.40 -9.59 -5.09
N GLY A 821 6.22 -9.73 -6.40
CA GLY A 821 7.06 -10.61 -7.22
C GLY A 821 6.76 -10.54 -8.71
N SER A 822 7.50 -11.28 -9.52
CA SER A 822 7.24 -11.46 -10.95
C SER A 822 6.38 -12.69 -11.22
N THR A 823 5.87 -12.79 -12.45
CA THR A 823 5.28 -14.02 -13.03
C THR A 823 6.33 -15.10 -13.33
N THR A 824 7.33 -15.30 -12.46
CA THR A 824 8.23 -16.47 -12.60
C THR A 824 7.56 -17.73 -12.08
N GLY A 825 7.70 -18.84 -12.80
CA GLY A 825 7.19 -20.16 -12.41
C GLY A 825 6.39 -20.91 -13.47
N ALA A 826 6.17 -20.29 -14.62
CA ALA A 826 5.77 -20.95 -15.86
C ALA A 826 5.94 -20.01 -17.06
N PHE A 827 6.02 -20.58 -18.26
CA PHE A 827 6.00 -19.82 -19.50
C PHE A 827 4.60 -19.87 -20.14
N ALA A 828 3.91 -18.73 -20.25
CA ALA A 828 2.59 -18.66 -20.88
C ALA A 828 2.69 -18.78 -22.42
N VAL A 829 2.26 -19.93 -22.96
CA VAL A 829 2.14 -20.23 -24.41
C VAL A 829 0.68 -20.35 -24.90
N LYS A 830 -0.28 -20.46 -23.99
CA LYS A 830 -1.73 -20.48 -24.27
C LYS A 830 -2.50 -19.85 -23.11
N ASN A 831 -3.84 -19.82 -23.17
CA ASN A 831 -4.70 -19.15 -22.19
C ASN A 831 -4.81 -19.85 -20.82
N ASP A 832 -4.04 -20.92 -20.58
CA ASP A 832 -3.98 -21.68 -19.32
C ASP A 832 -3.16 -20.98 -18.23
N TRP A 833 -2.47 -19.87 -18.53
CA TRP A 833 -1.73 -19.08 -17.56
C TRP A 833 -2.55 -18.62 -16.34
N GLN A 834 -3.88 -18.58 -16.46
CA GLN A 834 -4.78 -18.29 -15.32
C GLN A 834 -4.79 -19.40 -14.24
N SER A 835 -4.25 -20.58 -14.56
CA SER A 835 -4.09 -21.72 -13.66
C SER A 835 -2.69 -21.84 -13.06
N PHE A 836 -1.73 -21.00 -13.44
CA PHE A 836 -0.41 -20.97 -12.81
C PHE A 836 -0.52 -20.52 -11.34
N HIS A 837 0.33 -21.05 -10.46
CA HIS A 837 0.17 -20.88 -9.00
C HIS A 837 0.21 -19.40 -8.56
N ARG A 838 1.11 -18.58 -9.13
CA ARG A 838 1.21 -17.15 -8.80
C ARG A 838 0.03 -16.36 -9.34
N GLU A 839 -0.36 -16.60 -10.58
CA GLU A 839 -1.50 -15.96 -11.22
C GLU A 839 -2.80 -16.28 -10.47
N ARG A 840 -2.99 -17.53 -10.01
CA ARG A 840 -4.09 -17.93 -9.12
C ARG A 840 -4.05 -17.16 -7.79
N PHE A 841 -2.88 -17.12 -7.13
CA PHE A 841 -2.68 -16.42 -5.86
C PHE A 841 -2.97 -14.91 -5.97
N VAL A 842 -2.39 -14.21 -6.95
CA VAL A 842 -2.60 -12.77 -7.16
C VAL A 842 -4.05 -12.49 -7.60
N LYS A 843 -4.67 -13.35 -8.42
CA LYS A 843 -6.08 -13.22 -8.84
C LYS A 843 -7.04 -13.34 -7.65
N LEU A 844 -6.76 -14.23 -6.70
CA LEU A 844 -7.48 -14.35 -5.42
C LEU A 844 -7.26 -13.10 -4.57
N ALA A 845 -6.01 -12.75 -4.29
CA ALA A 845 -5.65 -11.68 -3.34
C ALA A 845 -6.08 -10.27 -3.82
N GLN A 846 -6.09 -10.02 -5.14
CA GLN A 846 -6.60 -8.78 -5.73
C GLN A 846 -8.12 -8.78 -5.97
N ASN A 847 -8.81 -9.88 -5.65
CA ASN A 847 -10.25 -10.08 -5.85
C ASN A 847 -10.70 -9.83 -7.30
N LEU A 848 -10.04 -10.52 -8.25
CA LEU A 848 -10.20 -10.37 -9.70
C LEU A 848 -11.04 -11.50 -10.34
N GLY A 849 -11.95 -12.11 -9.59
CA GLY A 849 -12.82 -13.17 -10.10
C GLY A 849 -14.08 -13.36 -9.26
N ASN A 850 -15.12 -13.95 -9.85
CA ASN A 850 -16.43 -14.15 -9.23
C ASN A 850 -16.43 -15.36 -8.27
N GLY A 851 -15.41 -15.48 -7.44
CA GLY A 851 -15.21 -16.61 -6.53
C GLY A 851 -16.12 -16.57 -5.30
N LEU A 852 -16.32 -17.73 -4.68
CA LEU A 852 -16.81 -17.84 -3.32
C LEU A 852 -15.63 -18.26 -2.42
N HIS A 853 -15.29 -17.40 -1.47
CA HIS A 853 -14.29 -17.64 -0.45
C HIS A 853 -14.91 -18.48 0.68
N SER A 854 -14.14 -19.45 1.19
CA SER A 854 -14.59 -20.34 2.27
C SER A 854 -14.07 -19.83 3.61
N TYR A 855 -14.94 -19.87 4.62
CA TYR A 855 -14.72 -19.30 5.94
C TYR A 855 -15.30 -20.19 7.04
N LEU A 856 -14.72 -20.19 8.23
CA LEU A 856 -15.26 -20.88 9.42
C LEU A 856 -16.02 -19.90 10.29
N ARG A 857 -17.29 -20.18 10.59
CA ARG A 857 -18.15 -19.29 11.39
C ARG A 857 -18.86 -20.06 12.48
N GLU A 858 -18.81 -19.55 13.70
CA GLU A 858 -19.47 -20.14 14.86
C GLU A 858 -20.91 -19.63 14.97
N GLY A 859 -21.87 -20.54 15.05
CA GLY A 859 -23.29 -20.22 15.19
C GLY A 859 -23.96 -21.19 16.16
N LYS A 860 -24.59 -20.65 17.22
CA LYS A 860 -25.20 -21.44 18.31
C LYS A 860 -24.24 -22.48 18.94
N GLY A 861 -22.95 -22.14 19.03
CA GLY A 861 -21.90 -23.04 19.55
C GLY A 861 -21.41 -24.12 18.57
N VAL A 862 -21.81 -24.07 17.29
CA VAL A 862 -21.34 -25.00 16.24
C VAL A 862 -20.54 -24.25 15.18
N VAL A 863 -19.31 -24.68 14.93
CA VAL A 863 -18.47 -24.19 13.84
C VAL A 863 -18.96 -24.78 12.51
N ASN A 864 -19.27 -23.91 11.54
CA ASN A 864 -19.77 -24.28 10.23
C ASN A 864 -18.92 -23.65 9.11
N LEU A 865 -18.80 -24.36 8.00
CA LEU A 865 -18.15 -23.86 6.79
C LEU A 865 -19.15 -22.98 6.00
N VAL A 866 -18.82 -21.69 5.87
CA VAL A 866 -19.65 -20.70 5.18
C VAL A 866 -18.92 -20.19 3.94
N LYS A 867 -19.61 -20.19 2.79
CA LYS A 867 -19.10 -19.61 1.53
C LYS A 867 -19.64 -18.21 1.33
N SER A 868 -18.78 -17.27 0.93
CA SER A 868 -19.14 -15.86 0.71
C SER A 868 -18.38 -15.26 -0.48
N SER A 869 -19.03 -14.38 -1.24
CA SER A 869 -18.39 -13.57 -2.29
C SER A 869 -17.61 -12.38 -1.74
N PHE A 870 -17.62 -12.16 -0.42
CA PHE A 870 -16.82 -11.14 0.23
C PHE A 870 -15.39 -11.62 0.47
N LEU A 871 -14.41 -10.85 -0.01
CA LEU A 871 -13.01 -10.89 0.45
C LEU A 871 -12.66 -9.54 1.08
N ASN A 872 -11.97 -9.58 2.23
CA ASN A 872 -11.42 -8.37 2.85
C ASN A 872 -10.07 -8.01 2.22
N SER A 873 -10.09 -7.47 0.99
CA SER A 873 -8.89 -7.07 0.22
C SER A 873 -7.99 -6.04 0.93
N ARG A 874 -8.46 -5.42 2.03
CA ARG A 874 -7.63 -4.56 2.90
C ARG A 874 -6.63 -5.34 3.77
N LEU A 875 -6.71 -6.68 3.77
CA LEU A 875 -5.74 -7.58 4.40
C LEU A 875 -4.72 -8.14 3.41
N PHE A 876 -4.77 -7.79 2.12
CA PHE A 876 -3.92 -8.33 1.08
C PHE A 876 -3.18 -7.19 0.34
N ASP A 877 -1.91 -6.98 0.66
CA ASP A 877 -1.01 -6.14 -0.14
C ASP A 877 -0.20 -7.04 -1.10
N VAL A 878 -0.89 -7.54 -2.12
CA VAL A 878 -0.39 -8.56 -3.05
C VAL A 878 -0.42 -8.03 -4.48
N ALA A 879 0.74 -8.00 -5.16
CA ALA A 879 0.83 -7.55 -6.55
C ALA A 879 2.01 -8.15 -7.32
N PHE A 880 1.84 -8.31 -8.63
CA PHE A 880 2.98 -8.47 -9.53
C PHE A 880 3.76 -7.15 -9.66
N THR A 881 5.09 -7.22 -9.74
CA THR A 881 5.98 -6.09 -10.05
C THR A 881 6.47 -6.11 -11.50
N ARG A 882 6.52 -7.30 -12.13
CA ARG A 882 6.89 -7.50 -13.54
C ARG A 882 6.11 -8.67 -14.15
N ILE A 883 5.62 -8.47 -15.38
CA ILE A 883 4.98 -9.49 -16.22
C ILE A 883 5.98 -9.91 -17.31
N LEU A 884 6.43 -11.17 -17.24
CA LEU A 884 7.48 -11.82 -18.03
C LEU A 884 7.20 -13.33 -18.14
N GLN A 885 8.07 -14.11 -18.80
CA GLN A 885 7.85 -15.55 -19.10
C GLN A 885 6.49 -15.79 -19.79
N CYS A 886 6.26 -15.07 -20.89
CA CYS A 886 5.01 -15.16 -21.65
C CYS A 886 5.30 -14.81 -23.12
N GLU A 887 4.52 -15.36 -24.04
CA GLU A 887 4.45 -14.81 -25.39
C GLU A 887 3.78 -13.42 -25.36
N THR A 888 4.13 -12.55 -26.30
CA THR A 888 3.74 -11.12 -26.31
C THR A 888 2.24 -10.91 -26.11
N ARG A 889 1.40 -11.79 -26.67
CA ARG A 889 -0.05 -11.81 -26.49
C ARG A 889 -0.45 -12.02 -25.03
N TYR A 890 -0.01 -13.12 -24.41
CA TYR A 890 -0.39 -13.42 -23.02
C TYR A 890 0.25 -12.43 -22.04
N CYS A 891 1.42 -11.86 -22.36
CA CYS A 891 1.96 -10.72 -21.62
C CYS A 891 1.05 -9.48 -21.68
N ARG A 892 0.42 -9.18 -22.84
CA ARG A 892 -0.58 -8.10 -22.96
C ARG A 892 -1.81 -8.41 -22.11
N ASP A 893 -2.32 -9.64 -22.24
CA ASP A 893 -3.57 -10.06 -21.60
C ASP A 893 -3.44 -10.14 -20.06
N GLN A 894 -2.29 -10.61 -19.55
CA GLN A 894 -1.95 -10.56 -18.11
C GLN A 894 -1.83 -9.11 -17.59
N ARG A 895 -1.17 -8.21 -18.34
CA ARG A 895 -1.05 -6.78 -17.98
C ARG A 895 -2.40 -6.05 -18.00
N ALA A 896 -3.38 -6.54 -18.76
CA ALA A 896 -4.74 -6.03 -18.77
C ALA A 896 -5.58 -6.53 -17.58
N LEU A 897 -5.29 -7.73 -17.04
CA LEU A 897 -6.01 -8.30 -15.90
C LEU A 897 -5.46 -7.83 -14.54
N PHE A 898 -4.14 -7.91 -14.34
CA PHE A 898 -3.53 -7.73 -13.02
C PHE A 898 -3.19 -6.28 -12.69
N ARG A 899 -3.36 -5.89 -11.43
CA ARG A 899 -2.84 -4.62 -10.93
C ARG A 899 -1.36 -4.79 -10.56
N ILE A 900 -0.50 -4.24 -11.41
CA ILE A 900 0.95 -4.28 -11.26
C ILE A 900 1.39 -3.12 -10.34
N ARG A 901 2.35 -3.38 -9.45
CA ARG A 901 3.03 -2.35 -8.64
C ARG A 901 4.32 -1.90 -9.33
N SER A 902 4.74 -0.67 -9.06
CA SER A 902 6.11 -0.17 -9.23
C SER A 902 7.14 -1.10 -8.54
N TRP A 903 8.45 -0.88 -8.76
CA TRP A 903 9.49 -1.67 -8.08
C TRP A 903 9.33 -1.58 -6.56
N ALA A 904 9.27 -2.73 -5.90
CA ALA A 904 9.12 -2.84 -4.46
C ALA A 904 10.51 -3.00 -3.80
N ASP A 905 10.71 -2.34 -2.67
CA ASP A 905 11.93 -2.51 -1.88
C ASP A 905 12.06 -3.96 -1.40
N ARG A 906 13.28 -4.51 -1.48
CA ARG A 906 13.62 -5.92 -1.18
C ARG A 906 13.30 -6.34 0.27
N ASP A 907 13.13 -5.37 1.16
CA ASP A 907 12.87 -5.51 2.59
C ASP A 907 11.48 -4.97 2.97
N GLU A 908 10.65 -4.52 2.01
CA GLU A 908 9.29 -4.00 2.22
C GLU A 908 8.36 -5.02 2.91
N ALA A 909 8.55 -6.31 2.63
CA ALA A 909 7.80 -7.41 3.26
C ALA A 909 7.90 -7.38 4.80
N LEU A 910 9.04 -6.94 5.34
CA LEU A 910 9.30 -6.86 6.78
C LEU A 910 8.38 -5.85 7.50
N ARG A 911 7.67 -4.98 6.77
CA ARG A 911 6.66 -4.06 7.34
C ARG A 911 5.30 -4.72 7.59
N SER A 912 5.06 -5.94 7.13
CA SER A 912 3.77 -6.64 7.26
C SER A 912 3.87 -7.83 8.21
N ARG A 913 2.84 -8.06 9.04
CA ARG A 913 2.82 -9.14 10.05
C ARG A 913 2.80 -10.54 9.44
N LEU A 914 2.13 -10.70 8.30
CA LEU A 914 2.10 -11.95 7.54
C LEU A 914 2.81 -11.73 6.20
N VAL A 915 3.68 -12.66 5.80
CA VAL A 915 4.46 -12.57 4.56
C VAL A 915 4.35 -13.87 3.79
N PHE A 916 3.99 -13.82 2.50
CA PHE A 916 3.79 -15.02 1.69
C PHE A 916 5.09 -15.44 1.00
N ASP A 917 5.34 -16.75 0.95
CA ASP A 917 6.37 -17.39 0.13
C ASP A 917 5.71 -18.40 -0.82
N ILE A 918 6.18 -18.42 -2.06
CA ILE A 918 5.62 -19.22 -3.15
C ILE A 918 6.71 -19.54 -4.17
N ASP A 919 6.67 -20.77 -4.68
CA ASP A 919 7.58 -21.26 -5.74
C ASP A 919 7.69 -20.27 -6.92
N GLY A 920 8.83 -20.32 -7.60
CA GLY A 920 9.06 -19.69 -8.89
C GLY A 920 9.21 -20.77 -9.96
N ASN A 921 10.22 -20.62 -10.83
CA ASN A 921 10.69 -21.73 -11.66
C ASN A 921 11.16 -22.90 -10.75
N GLY A 922 11.94 -22.55 -9.73
CA GLY A 922 12.36 -23.41 -8.63
C GLY A 922 11.99 -22.79 -7.27
N ILE A 923 12.84 -23.05 -6.27
CA ILE A 923 12.66 -22.56 -4.89
C ILE A 923 12.67 -21.02 -4.79
N SER A 924 12.19 -20.50 -3.66
CA SER A 924 12.17 -19.05 -3.39
C SER A 924 13.31 -18.65 -2.47
N GLY A 925 14.41 -18.11 -3.04
CA GLY A 925 15.58 -17.64 -2.27
C GLY A 925 15.27 -16.58 -1.20
N ARG A 926 14.09 -15.94 -1.27
CA ARG A 926 13.60 -15.00 -0.26
C ARG A 926 13.15 -15.66 1.05
N TYR A 927 12.86 -16.97 1.05
CA TYR A 927 12.21 -17.65 2.17
C TYR A 927 12.97 -17.45 3.48
N TYR A 928 14.31 -17.48 3.44
CA TYR A 928 15.16 -17.32 4.63
C TYR A 928 15.09 -15.90 5.21
N LYS A 929 14.93 -14.87 4.36
CA LYS A 929 14.66 -13.50 4.84
C LYS A 929 13.39 -13.41 5.66
N LEU A 930 12.35 -14.13 5.22
CA LEU A 930 11.03 -14.11 5.84
C LEU A 930 11.05 -14.90 7.15
N LEU A 931 11.67 -16.09 7.15
CA LEU A 931 11.82 -16.96 8.31
C LEU A 931 12.71 -16.37 9.40
N ALA A 932 13.78 -15.66 9.04
CA ALA A 932 14.64 -14.95 9.97
C ALA A 932 14.04 -13.65 10.53
N SER A 933 12.83 -13.26 10.12
CA SER A 933 12.20 -11.97 10.48
C SER A 933 11.14 -12.08 11.56
N LYS A 934 10.77 -10.94 12.15
CA LYS A 934 9.65 -10.79 13.08
C LYS A 934 8.28 -10.81 12.38
N SER A 935 8.15 -11.46 11.22
CA SER A 935 6.91 -11.62 10.46
C SER A 935 6.62 -13.11 10.29
N ALA A 936 5.35 -13.52 10.34
CA ALA A 936 4.99 -14.92 10.20
C ALA A 936 5.00 -15.32 8.71
N PRO A 937 5.87 -16.26 8.28
CA PRO A 937 5.91 -16.71 6.90
C PRO A 937 4.78 -17.70 6.60
N LEU A 938 4.06 -17.49 5.49
CA LEU A 938 3.11 -18.43 4.91
C LEU A 938 3.76 -19.07 3.67
N LYS A 939 4.10 -20.37 3.67
CA LYS A 939 4.76 -21.04 2.54
C LYS A 939 3.78 -21.93 1.77
N GLN A 940 3.72 -21.74 0.45
CA GLN A 940 3.11 -22.68 -0.51
C GLN A 940 4.21 -23.21 -1.44
N THR A 941 4.41 -24.52 -1.49
CA THR A 941 5.43 -25.14 -2.35
C THR A 941 5.02 -26.55 -2.82
N LEU A 942 5.61 -27.04 -3.91
CA LEU A 942 5.70 -28.45 -4.28
C LEU A 942 7.13 -28.99 -4.27
N LEU A 943 8.11 -28.12 -4.00
CA LEU A 943 9.52 -28.47 -4.01
C LEU A 943 9.96 -28.79 -2.59
N ARG A 944 10.55 -29.98 -2.43
CA ARG A 944 11.33 -30.33 -1.25
C ARG A 944 12.63 -29.53 -1.25
N GLU A 945 13.07 -29.11 -0.07
CA GLU A 945 14.34 -28.39 0.16
C GLU A 945 15.18 -29.11 1.23
N TRP A 946 16.50 -28.82 1.30
CA TRP A 946 17.43 -29.42 2.26
C TRP A 946 17.04 -29.24 3.76
N HIS A 947 16.12 -28.32 4.02
CA HIS A 947 15.69 -27.91 5.36
C HIS A 947 14.37 -28.53 5.81
N ASP A 948 13.76 -29.42 5.04
CA ASP A 948 12.46 -29.99 5.39
C ASP A 948 12.53 -30.89 6.66
N ASP A 949 13.64 -31.63 6.82
CA ASP A 949 13.98 -32.36 8.07
C ASP A 949 14.14 -31.44 9.30
N ARG A 950 14.24 -30.11 9.09
CA ARG A 950 14.54 -29.10 10.11
C ARG A 950 13.36 -28.18 10.38
N LEU A 951 12.55 -27.86 9.38
CA LEU A 951 11.51 -26.84 9.45
C LEU A 951 10.11 -27.44 9.55
N LEU A 952 9.67 -27.65 10.79
CA LEU A 952 8.32 -28.16 11.04
C LEU A 952 7.25 -27.09 10.76
N PRO A 953 6.20 -27.43 9.97
CA PRO A 953 5.06 -26.56 9.74
C PRO A 953 4.26 -26.32 11.03
N TRP A 954 3.52 -25.22 11.08
CA TRP A 954 2.78 -24.69 12.25
C TRP A 954 3.62 -24.33 13.48
N VAL A 955 4.91 -24.72 13.53
CA VAL A 955 5.88 -24.29 14.54
C VAL A 955 6.67 -23.07 14.05
N HIS A 956 7.36 -23.21 12.92
CA HIS A 956 8.29 -22.19 12.38
C HIS A 956 7.71 -21.36 11.24
N TYR A 957 6.75 -21.94 10.50
CA TYR A 957 6.04 -21.28 9.41
C TYR A 957 4.61 -21.80 9.29
N ILE A 958 3.77 -21.09 8.55
CA ILE A 958 2.38 -21.43 8.29
C ILE A 958 2.30 -22.11 6.90
N PRO A 959 1.97 -23.39 6.79
CA PRO A 959 1.84 -24.06 5.49
C PRO A 959 0.52 -23.67 4.79
N VAL A 960 0.54 -23.54 3.46
CA VAL A 960 -0.64 -23.24 2.64
C VAL A 960 -0.75 -24.26 1.50
N SER A 961 -1.94 -24.85 1.33
CA SER A 961 -2.19 -25.85 0.29
C SER A 961 -2.11 -25.24 -1.11
N GLN A 962 -1.86 -26.07 -2.11
CA GLN A 962 -1.93 -25.67 -3.52
C GLN A 962 -3.34 -25.21 -3.94
N SER A 963 -4.38 -25.46 -3.16
CA SER A 963 -5.75 -25.01 -3.45
C SER A 963 -5.97 -23.52 -3.14
N MET A 964 -5.37 -23.01 -2.06
CA MET A 964 -5.63 -21.69 -1.46
C MET A 964 -7.09 -21.43 -1.04
N THR A 965 -7.91 -22.48 -0.91
CA THR A 965 -9.33 -22.40 -0.52
C THR A 965 -9.52 -21.89 0.90
N GLU A 966 -8.56 -22.24 1.76
CA GLU A 966 -8.42 -21.92 3.19
C GLU A 966 -7.76 -20.56 3.44
N LEU A 967 -6.99 -20.04 2.48
CA LEU A 967 -6.20 -18.81 2.64
C LEU A 967 -7.04 -17.58 3.07
N PRO A 968 -8.28 -17.36 2.58
CA PRO A 968 -9.14 -16.30 3.09
C PRO A 968 -9.47 -16.41 4.58
N GLU A 969 -9.70 -17.63 5.10
CA GLU A 969 -9.91 -17.85 6.54
C GLU A 969 -8.60 -17.72 7.31
N MET A 970 -7.49 -18.25 6.82
CA MET A 970 -6.18 -18.11 7.49
C MET A 970 -5.80 -16.65 7.70
N VAL A 971 -5.88 -15.82 6.65
CA VAL A 971 -5.58 -14.39 6.75
C VAL A 971 -6.60 -13.68 7.66
N MET A 972 -7.87 -14.10 7.68
CA MET A 972 -8.87 -13.55 8.59
C MET A 972 -8.60 -13.93 10.06
N TYR A 973 -8.22 -15.18 10.33
CA TYR A 973 -7.87 -15.68 11.65
C TYR A 973 -6.61 -15.00 12.18
N PHE A 974 -5.49 -15.07 11.46
CA PHE A 974 -4.21 -14.50 11.89
C PHE A 974 -4.19 -12.96 11.97
N THR A 975 -5.20 -12.27 11.42
CA THR A 975 -5.39 -10.82 11.62
C THR A 975 -6.46 -10.47 12.67
N SER A 976 -7.14 -11.46 13.26
CA SER A 976 -7.97 -11.29 14.46
C SER A 976 -7.11 -11.09 15.72
N GLU A 977 -7.71 -10.66 16.82
CA GLU A 977 -6.99 -10.40 18.08
C GLU A 977 -6.33 -11.66 18.66
N ALA A 978 -7.05 -12.80 18.68
CA ALA A 978 -6.50 -14.08 19.12
C ALA A 978 -5.44 -14.62 18.14
N GLY A 979 -5.75 -14.65 16.84
CA GLY A 979 -4.84 -15.19 15.83
C GLY A 979 -3.60 -14.33 15.59
N GLN A 980 -3.61 -13.03 15.90
CA GLN A 980 -2.40 -12.19 15.89
C GLN A 980 -1.34 -12.72 16.87
N LYS A 981 -1.74 -13.15 18.08
CA LYS A 981 -0.81 -13.78 19.02
C LYS A 981 -0.30 -15.13 18.49
N CYS A 982 -1.18 -15.92 17.88
CA CYS A 982 -0.79 -17.19 17.24
C CYS A 982 0.24 -16.97 16.12
N ALA A 983 0.08 -15.94 15.29
CA ALA A 983 1.03 -15.60 14.24
C ALA A 983 2.36 -15.07 14.80
N GLN A 984 2.30 -14.24 15.85
CA GLN A 984 3.49 -13.74 16.54
C GLN A 984 4.34 -14.88 17.12
N GLU A 985 3.72 -15.83 17.83
CA GLU A 985 4.43 -16.99 18.36
C GLU A 985 5.10 -17.82 17.27
N ILE A 986 4.49 -17.96 16.08
CA ILE A 986 5.09 -18.69 14.95
C ILE A 986 6.28 -17.90 14.36
N ALA A 987 6.17 -16.58 14.23
CA ALA A 987 7.28 -15.73 13.79
C ALA A 987 8.47 -15.78 14.77
N GLU A 988 8.19 -15.71 16.07
CA GLU A 988 9.21 -15.78 17.13
C GLU A 988 9.90 -17.14 17.18
N GLN A 989 9.16 -18.25 17.05
CA GLN A 989 9.74 -19.60 16.95
C GLN A 989 10.53 -19.79 15.65
N GLY A 990 10.04 -19.28 14.52
CA GLY A 990 10.75 -19.31 13.23
C GLY A 990 12.09 -18.57 13.28
N GLN A 991 12.10 -17.35 13.83
CA GLN A 991 13.30 -16.53 14.00
C GLN A 991 14.30 -17.15 14.99
N ASP A 992 13.83 -17.66 16.13
CA ASP A 992 14.67 -18.33 17.13
C ASP A 992 15.31 -19.61 16.57
N TRP A 993 14.52 -20.44 15.88
CA TRP A 993 15.02 -21.69 15.30
C TRP A 993 15.93 -21.46 14.08
N PHE A 994 15.67 -20.44 13.26
CA PHE A 994 16.56 -20.02 12.19
C PHE A 994 17.99 -19.76 12.71
N SER A 995 18.10 -19.12 13.88
CA SER A 995 19.38 -18.83 14.53
C SER A 995 20.11 -20.04 15.10
N LYS A 996 19.52 -21.25 15.04
CA LYS A 996 20.03 -22.49 15.66
C LYS A 996 20.20 -23.67 14.71
N ALA A 997 19.34 -23.79 13.70
CA ALA A 997 19.27 -24.97 12.82
C ALA A 997 19.38 -24.66 11.32
N ILE A 998 19.40 -23.37 10.94
CA ILE A 998 19.39 -22.89 9.55
C ILE A 998 20.61 -21.97 9.27
N ARG A 999 21.62 -22.02 10.14
CA ARG A 999 22.83 -21.20 10.03
C ARG A 999 23.73 -21.69 8.88
N LYS A 1000 24.77 -20.92 8.56
CA LYS A 1000 25.85 -21.34 7.64
C LYS A 1000 26.47 -22.66 8.10
N GLU A 1001 26.67 -22.81 9.41
CA GLU A 1001 27.23 -24.01 10.04
C GLU A 1001 26.33 -25.24 9.82
N ASP A 1002 24.99 -25.07 9.88
CA ASP A 1002 24.04 -26.16 9.63
C ASP A 1002 23.99 -26.55 8.14
N MET A 1003 24.19 -25.58 7.23
CA MET A 1003 24.45 -25.87 5.81
C MET A 1003 25.75 -26.68 5.64
N THR A 1004 26.82 -26.34 6.39
CA THR A 1004 28.08 -27.09 6.37
C THR A 1004 27.90 -28.52 6.89
N ILE A 1005 27.18 -28.71 7.99
CA ILE A 1005 26.88 -30.02 8.57
C ILE A 1005 26.08 -30.89 7.59
N TYR A 1006 25.07 -30.30 6.93
CA TYR A 1006 24.29 -30.99 5.91
C TYR A 1006 25.13 -31.33 4.67
N MET A 1007 25.90 -30.38 4.14
CA MET A 1007 26.76 -30.59 2.98
C MET A 1007 27.89 -31.60 3.24
N TYR A 1008 28.47 -31.60 4.44
CA TYR A 1008 29.43 -32.61 4.86
C TYR A 1008 28.78 -34.01 4.80
N ARG A 1009 27.55 -34.17 5.30
CA ARG A 1009 26.83 -35.44 5.19
C ARG A 1009 26.55 -35.85 3.73
N VAL A 1010 26.08 -34.93 2.90
CA VAL A 1010 25.86 -35.17 1.45
C VAL A 1010 27.15 -35.63 0.77
N LEU A 1011 28.28 -34.99 1.04
CA LEU A 1011 29.57 -35.36 0.42
C LEU A 1011 30.13 -36.70 0.96
N LEU A 1012 29.89 -37.06 2.22
CA LEU A 1012 30.22 -38.41 2.71
C LEU A 1012 29.39 -39.50 2.02
N GLU A 1013 28.09 -39.27 1.82
CA GLU A 1013 27.24 -40.22 1.11
C GLU A 1013 27.59 -40.31 -0.39
N LEU A 1014 27.93 -39.19 -1.04
CA LEU A 1014 28.40 -39.17 -2.44
C LEU A 1014 29.80 -39.76 -2.63
N ALA A 1015 30.69 -39.68 -1.63
CA ALA A 1015 31.97 -40.37 -1.63
C ALA A 1015 31.75 -41.88 -1.56
N ARG A 1016 30.89 -42.32 -0.62
CA ARG A 1016 30.48 -43.71 -0.47
C ARG A 1016 29.81 -44.27 -1.73
N LEU A 1017 28.99 -43.48 -2.43
CA LEU A 1017 28.41 -43.90 -3.70
C LEU A 1017 29.45 -44.10 -4.83
N GLN A 1018 30.59 -43.39 -4.80
CA GLN A 1018 31.64 -43.44 -5.84
C GLN A 1018 32.81 -44.39 -5.55
N ASP A 1019 32.87 -44.97 -4.35
CA ASP A 1019 33.91 -45.93 -3.94
C ASP A 1019 34.03 -47.11 -4.94
N PRO A 1020 35.17 -47.28 -5.65
CA PRO A 1020 35.33 -48.34 -6.65
C PRO A 1020 35.18 -49.76 -6.10
N GLU A 1021 35.48 -49.99 -4.82
CA GLU A 1021 35.34 -51.30 -4.17
C GLU A 1021 33.88 -51.58 -3.75
N ARG A 1022 32.98 -50.59 -3.81
CA ARG A 1022 31.58 -50.75 -3.44
C ARG A 1022 30.80 -51.51 -4.53
N PRO A 1023 30.30 -52.74 -4.25
CA PRO A 1023 29.45 -53.46 -5.19
C PRO A 1023 28.07 -52.82 -5.34
N ALA A 1024 27.35 -53.21 -6.38
CA ALA A 1024 25.90 -53.01 -6.44
C ALA A 1024 25.23 -53.88 -5.35
N ASN A 1025 24.40 -53.27 -4.50
CA ASN A 1025 23.55 -54.02 -3.59
C ASN A 1025 22.49 -54.76 -4.41
N LYS A 1026 22.46 -56.10 -4.28
CA LYS A 1026 21.36 -56.91 -4.77
C LYS A 1026 20.19 -56.77 -3.79
N SER A 1027 19.17 -56.04 -4.23
CA SER A 1027 17.85 -55.92 -3.58
C SER A 1027 17.12 -57.26 -3.51
#